data_AF-A0A523MJI2-F1
#
_entry.id   AF-A0A523MJI2-F1
#
_cell.length_a   1.000
_cell.length_b   1.000
_cell.length_c   1.000
_cell.angle_alpha   90.00
_cell.angle_beta   90.00
_cell.angle_gamma   90.00
#
_symmetry.space_group_name_H-M   'P 1'
#
loop_
_entity.id
_entity.type
_entity.pdbx_description
1 polymer ?
#
loop_
_entity_poly.entity_id
_entity_poly.type
_entity_poly.pdbx_seq_one_letter_code
_entity_poly.pdbx_strand_id
1 'polypeptide(L)'
;MSLEIVISDASGTRILGEQDLPLNIGTSSESAIRVPGAVAHGYVAQIGVLDGRAFVQVPGQGKVTVNGSSVTSTRWLQDGDELVVAGIGIGWAITAERLTIDVDYRNIDYATTPPELEDEGSGPAEIIKPIRARAAKTQVVEASASKRGIYSVYGLFAVLIGAALYMFTAVTVVIEADQEIAEVSLPGSWLTPGGNGRYLLWPGEYDVLVQSQGFYPYEDLLVIESGSRAEFKLKLKELPGRIVVDTSPTSDGEVTIDGQVVGLLPVAEMLLDKGSYELRIKTPRFLEYIATVEVAGRDQLQTIAVVLVPNWADVTITSDPTGAEIMDADKVLGITPAKVELVAGNRQVELRKSGYKTVRRVVSVIAGRTTELPVFKLQEVGGYLHISSTPAGAAVNMQKSFQGNTPLELEVAKGRSYQITVSKAGYQTVSRTVEVVDGVPVPVQVDLQPKMGKLTIAAEPADASLYVDGKLVGSASRDLNLIALPHRLEVRKQGFETWSAQVTPKPGLPQRLEVRLLTPQQAVIAAIPTTIKTVQGQTLRLIEPGEFMLGAPRREQGRRPNEVRKSVQLTRWFYIGLQEVSNREFREFRPQHTSGAEKYRELAADNHPVVMLSWEDAAAYCNWLSDKEGLEHAYIKEGGKFVMVEPLTTGYRLPTEAEWAWVARYNAGGGERKYPWGEGMPPPDDAGNYADASAMDVATNTIGSYNDSYPVTAPGGTFPPSPLGIYDLGGNVAEWINDRYSVAAGSGAKLIDPVGPSAGQYHVIRGSSWRQSSISQLRLAYRDFGDRGRLDVGFRIARYAAKTE
;
A
#
# COMPACT_ATOMS: atom_id res chain seq x y z
N MET A 1 -12.60 -8.24 -43.90
CA MET A 1 -12.17 -8.18 -42.50
C MET A 1 -13.22 -8.94 -41.72
N SER A 2 -12.81 -9.93 -40.91
CA SER A 2 -13.76 -10.78 -40.17
C SER A 2 -14.35 -9.99 -39.00
N LEU A 3 -15.66 -10.07 -38.82
CA LEU A 3 -16.35 -9.40 -37.71
C LEU A 3 -15.83 -9.93 -36.36
N GLU A 4 -15.36 -9.04 -35.49
CA GLU A 4 -14.95 -9.36 -34.12
C GLU A 4 -16.15 -9.19 -33.17
N ILE A 5 -16.44 -10.19 -32.35
CA ILE A 5 -17.61 -10.18 -31.46
C ILE A 5 -17.12 -10.13 -30.02
N VAL A 6 -17.44 -9.07 -29.28
CA VAL A 6 -17.01 -8.86 -27.90
C VAL A 6 -18.21 -8.98 -26.98
N ILE A 7 -18.20 -9.97 -26.10
CA ILE A 7 -19.25 -10.19 -25.08
C ILE A 7 -18.68 -9.84 -23.72
N SER A 8 -19.31 -8.90 -23.02
CA SER A 8 -18.98 -8.54 -21.63
C SER A 8 -20.12 -8.93 -20.70
N ASP A 9 -19.82 -9.74 -19.69
CA ASP A 9 -20.78 -10.21 -18.71
C ASP A 9 -20.13 -10.32 -17.32
N ALA A 10 -20.88 -10.76 -16.29
CA ALA A 10 -20.37 -10.88 -14.91
C ALA A 10 -19.17 -11.84 -14.74
N SER A 11 -18.90 -12.73 -15.71
CA SER A 11 -17.75 -13.63 -15.73
C SER A 11 -16.51 -13.05 -16.43
N GLY A 12 -16.65 -11.87 -17.06
CA GLY A 12 -15.59 -11.15 -17.76
C GLY A 12 -15.87 -10.95 -19.25
N THR A 13 -14.91 -10.34 -19.95
CA THR A 13 -15.02 -10.09 -21.40
C THR A 13 -14.45 -11.25 -22.22
N ARG A 14 -15.20 -11.70 -23.23
CA ARG A 14 -14.84 -12.77 -24.17
C ARG A 14 -14.87 -12.21 -25.60
N ILE A 15 -13.90 -12.60 -26.41
CA ILE A 15 -13.82 -12.20 -27.83
C ILE A 15 -14.03 -13.45 -28.68
N LEU A 16 -15.00 -13.39 -29.57
CA LEU A 16 -15.40 -14.42 -30.53
C LEU A 16 -15.23 -13.88 -31.95
N GLY A 17 -15.20 -14.76 -32.95
CA GLY A 17 -15.14 -14.38 -34.36
C GLY A 17 -16.48 -14.58 -35.06
N GLU A 18 -16.59 -14.05 -36.28
CA GLU A 18 -17.78 -14.16 -37.13
C GLU A 18 -18.27 -15.61 -37.31
N GLN A 19 -17.37 -16.60 -37.30
CA GLN A 19 -17.72 -18.02 -37.40
C GLN A 19 -18.54 -18.56 -36.21
N ASP A 20 -18.57 -17.82 -35.10
CA ASP A 20 -19.30 -18.22 -33.88
C ASP A 20 -20.77 -17.75 -33.93
N LEU A 21 -21.20 -17.09 -35.02
CA LEU A 21 -22.60 -16.73 -35.25
C LEU A 21 -23.41 -17.90 -35.84
N PRO A 22 -24.70 -18.03 -35.50
CA PRO A 22 -25.45 -17.20 -34.55
C PRO A 22 -25.12 -17.54 -33.09
N LEU A 23 -25.08 -16.50 -32.24
CA LEU A 23 -24.85 -16.65 -30.81
C LEU A 23 -26.14 -17.07 -30.09
N ASN A 24 -26.07 -18.15 -29.33
CA ASN A 24 -27.18 -18.66 -28.54
C ASN A 24 -27.29 -17.96 -27.17
N ILE A 25 -28.51 -17.53 -26.80
CA ILE A 25 -28.87 -17.01 -25.47
C ILE A 25 -29.79 -18.02 -24.79
N GLY A 26 -29.40 -18.59 -23.65
CA GLY A 26 -30.15 -19.70 -23.05
C GLY A 26 -29.61 -20.23 -21.72
N THR A 27 -30.28 -21.24 -21.17
CA THR A 27 -29.93 -21.88 -19.89
C THR A 27 -28.84 -22.95 -20.03
N SER A 28 -28.53 -23.37 -21.27
CA SER A 28 -27.51 -24.38 -21.58
C SER A 28 -26.08 -23.89 -21.35
N SER A 29 -25.18 -24.81 -20.99
CA SER A 29 -23.75 -24.51 -20.83
C SER A 29 -23.07 -24.01 -22.10
N GLU A 30 -23.59 -24.40 -23.26
CA GLU A 30 -23.09 -24.03 -24.59
C GLU A 30 -23.65 -22.69 -25.10
N SER A 31 -24.49 -22.01 -24.32
CA SER A 31 -25.01 -20.69 -24.70
C SER A 31 -23.90 -19.65 -24.57
N ALA A 32 -23.72 -18.83 -25.61
CA ALA A 32 -22.76 -17.73 -25.59
C ALA A 32 -23.10 -16.73 -24.47
N ILE A 33 -24.40 -16.48 -24.25
CA ILE A 33 -24.93 -15.70 -23.12
C ILE A 33 -25.84 -16.61 -22.28
N ARG A 34 -25.50 -16.77 -21.01
CA ARG A 34 -26.22 -17.69 -20.11
C ARG A 34 -27.33 -16.98 -19.37
N VAL A 35 -28.50 -17.61 -19.31
CA VAL A 35 -29.66 -17.17 -18.52
C VAL A 35 -29.83 -18.13 -17.33
N PRO A 36 -29.71 -17.69 -16.07
CA PRO A 36 -29.96 -18.54 -14.90
C PRO A 36 -31.45 -18.86 -14.75
N GLY A 37 -31.82 -20.13 -14.62
CA GLY A 37 -33.20 -20.57 -14.36
C GLY A 37 -33.62 -21.84 -15.11
N ALA A 38 -34.78 -22.40 -14.75
CA ALA A 38 -35.36 -23.56 -15.43
C ALA A 38 -36.27 -23.10 -16.57
N VAL A 39 -35.72 -23.06 -17.78
CA VAL A 39 -36.53 -22.95 -19.01
C VAL A 39 -36.33 -24.23 -19.80
N ALA A 40 -37.43 -24.90 -20.14
CA ALA A 40 -37.42 -26.17 -20.83
C ALA A 40 -36.85 -26.01 -22.25
N HIS A 41 -35.75 -26.74 -22.50
CA HIS A 41 -35.10 -27.00 -23.79
C HIS A 41 -34.47 -25.82 -24.55
N GLY A 42 -33.14 -25.70 -24.42
CA GLY A 42 -32.27 -25.03 -25.40
C GLY A 42 -32.00 -23.55 -25.19
N TYR A 43 -31.78 -22.83 -26.30
CA TYR A 43 -31.63 -21.37 -26.34
C TYR A 43 -32.99 -20.69 -26.53
N VAL A 44 -33.24 -19.61 -25.79
CA VAL A 44 -34.47 -18.83 -25.82
C VAL A 44 -34.45 -17.71 -26.88
N ALA A 45 -33.24 -17.33 -27.33
CA ALA A 45 -33.04 -16.42 -28.44
C ALA A 45 -31.67 -16.66 -29.11
N GLN A 46 -31.55 -16.28 -30.37
CA GLN A 46 -30.31 -16.31 -31.15
C GLN A 46 -29.99 -14.92 -31.71
N ILE A 47 -28.74 -14.50 -31.63
CA ILE A 47 -28.25 -13.27 -32.28
C ILE A 47 -27.43 -13.66 -33.50
N GLY A 48 -27.87 -13.23 -34.67
CA GLY A 48 -27.13 -13.38 -35.93
C GLY A 48 -26.74 -12.02 -36.51
N VAL A 49 -25.78 -12.04 -37.44
CA VAL A 49 -25.47 -10.89 -38.30
C VAL A 49 -25.59 -11.34 -39.75
N LEU A 50 -26.32 -10.57 -40.54
CA LEU A 50 -26.46 -10.79 -41.98
C LEU A 50 -26.35 -9.44 -42.69
N ASP A 51 -25.50 -9.35 -43.72
CA ASP A 51 -25.21 -8.13 -44.48
C ASP A 51 -24.84 -6.92 -43.59
N GLY A 52 -24.09 -7.16 -42.51
CA GLY A 52 -23.63 -6.13 -41.57
C GLY A 52 -24.69 -5.59 -40.61
N ARG A 53 -25.86 -6.23 -40.51
CA ARG A 53 -26.92 -5.90 -39.55
C ARG A 53 -27.18 -7.05 -38.60
N ALA A 54 -27.34 -6.75 -37.31
CA ALA A 54 -27.70 -7.77 -36.33
C ALA A 54 -29.21 -8.00 -36.32
N PHE A 55 -29.59 -9.25 -36.06
CA PHE A 55 -30.97 -9.62 -35.81
C PHE A 55 -31.05 -10.58 -34.62
N VAL A 56 -32.18 -10.57 -33.92
CA VAL A 56 -32.52 -11.57 -32.93
C VAL A 56 -33.61 -12.48 -33.48
N GLN A 57 -33.44 -13.79 -33.32
CA GLN A 57 -34.43 -14.80 -33.68
C GLN A 57 -34.91 -15.52 -32.41
N VAL A 58 -36.23 -15.61 -32.24
CA VAL A 58 -36.87 -16.24 -31.08
C VAL A 58 -37.61 -17.50 -31.56
N PRO A 59 -37.20 -18.72 -31.16
CA PRO A 59 -37.77 -19.98 -31.65
C PRO A 59 -39.15 -20.34 -31.04
N GLY A 60 -39.83 -19.38 -30.41
CA GLY A 60 -41.26 -19.49 -30.06
C GLY A 60 -41.59 -19.80 -28.61
N GLN A 61 -40.60 -20.03 -27.73
CA GLN A 61 -40.84 -20.19 -26.29
C GLN A 61 -39.84 -19.37 -25.45
N GLY A 62 -40.36 -18.36 -24.73
CA GLY A 62 -39.58 -17.45 -23.87
C GLY A 62 -40.11 -16.01 -23.92
N LYS A 63 -40.05 -15.28 -22.80
CA LYS A 63 -40.42 -13.86 -22.74
C LYS A 63 -39.22 -13.01 -23.18
N VAL A 64 -39.16 -12.71 -24.48
CA VAL A 64 -38.13 -11.87 -25.10
C VAL A 64 -38.76 -10.55 -25.53
N THR A 65 -38.18 -9.42 -25.14
CA THR A 65 -38.63 -8.09 -25.57
C THR A 65 -37.48 -7.27 -26.14
N VAL A 66 -37.73 -6.50 -27.20
CA VAL A 66 -36.81 -5.47 -27.70
C VAL A 66 -37.45 -4.11 -27.45
N ASN A 67 -36.77 -3.24 -26.70
CA ASN A 67 -37.28 -1.95 -26.23
C ASN A 67 -38.67 -2.10 -25.56
N GLY A 68 -38.84 -3.13 -24.73
CA GLY A 68 -40.10 -3.44 -24.03
C GLY A 68 -41.22 -4.07 -24.86
N SER A 69 -41.03 -4.25 -26.19
CA SER A 69 -42.02 -4.91 -27.05
C SER A 69 -41.72 -6.40 -27.23
N SER A 70 -42.70 -7.29 -26.98
CA SER A 70 -42.52 -8.73 -27.14
C SER A 70 -42.18 -9.14 -28.58
N VAL A 71 -41.23 -10.05 -28.70
CA VAL A 71 -40.74 -10.58 -29.97
C VAL A 71 -40.99 -12.08 -30.02
N THR A 72 -41.74 -12.53 -31.03
CA THR A 72 -42.12 -13.95 -31.21
C THR A 72 -41.53 -14.57 -32.49
N SER A 73 -40.73 -13.80 -33.24
CA SER A 73 -40.10 -14.19 -34.50
C SER A 73 -38.80 -13.39 -34.72
N THR A 74 -38.15 -13.52 -35.87
CA THR A 74 -36.96 -12.72 -36.21
C THR A 74 -37.25 -11.22 -36.21
N ARG A 75 -36.38 -10.44 -35.55
CA ARG A 75 -36.42 -8.98 -35.52
C ARG A 75 -35.03 -8.40 -35.74
N TRP A 76 -34.91 -7.48 -36.70
CA TRP A 76 -33.68 -6.71 -36.92
C TRP A 76 -33.50 -5.70 -35.80
N LEU A 77 -32.26 -5.55 -35.35
CA LEU A 77 -31.91 -4.66 -34.26
C LEU A 77 -31.24 -3.39 -34.84
N GLN A 78 -31.45 -2.22 -34.22
CA GLN A 78 -30.68 -0.97 -34.44
C GLN A 78 -29.80 -0.55 -33.26
N ASP A 79 -28.63 0.02 -33.53
CA ASP A 79 -27.65 0.44 -32.51
C ASP A 79 -28.32 1.21 -31.35
N GLY A 80 -28.17 0.69 -30.12
CA GLY A 80 -28.84 1.22 -28.92
C GLY A 80 -30.17 0.58 -28.53
N ASP A 81 -30.70 -0.39 -29.29
CA ASP A 81 -31.86 -1.19 -28.85
C ASP A 81 -31.52 -2.01 -27.59
N GLU A 82 -32.45 -2.12 -26.64
CA GLU A 82 -32.32 -2.93 -25.43
C GLU A 82 -33.09 -4.25 -25.58
N LEU A 83 -32.37 -5.37 -25.54
CA LEU A 83 -32.95 -6.71 -25.60
C LEU A 83 -33.08 -7.26 -24.17
N VAL A 84 -34.29 -7.61 -23.73
CA VAL A 84 -34.50 -8.25 -22.43
C VAL A 84 -34.95 -9.69 -22.64
N VAL A 85 -34.22 -10.63 -22.02
CA VAL A 85 -34.47 -12.07 -22.11
C VAL A 85 -34.61 -12.61 -20.69
N ALA A 86 -35.82 -13.04 -20.32
CA ALA A 86 -36.11 -13.60 -18.98
C ALA A 86 -35.62 -12.71 -17.81
N GLY A 87 -35.77 -11.38 -17.94
CA GLY A 87 -35.40 -10.39 -16.92
C GLY A 87 -33.98 -9.84 -17.05
N ILE A 88 -33.11 -10.51 -17.81
CA ILE A 88 -31.73 -10.08 -18.07
C ILE A 88 -31.72 -9.03 -19.18
N GLY A 89 -31.12 -7.87 -18.91
CA GLY A 89 -30.90 -6.83 -19.90
C GLY A 89 -29.66 -7.13 -20.74
N ILE A 90 -29.80 -7.06 -22.06
CA ILE A 90 -28.73 -7.28 -23.03
C ILE A 90 -28.66 -6.04 -23.91
N GLY A 91 -27.62 -5.25 -23.69
CA GLY A 91 -27.25 -4.12 -24.53
C GLY A 91 -26.39 -4.58 -25.69
N TRP A 92 -26.49 -3.90 -26.83
CA TRP A 92 -25.67 -4.23 -27.99
C TRP A 92 -25.32 -3.00 -28.83
N ALA A 93 -24.20 -3.08 -29.53
CA ALA A 93 -23.75 -2.09 -30.49
C ALA A 93 -23.03 -2.76 -31.66
N ILE A 94 -23.28 -2.33 -32.91
CA ILE A 94 -22.66 -2.93 -34.11
C ILE A 94 -21.99 -1.89 -35.01
N THR A 95 -20.78 -2.23 -35.44
CA THR A 95 -20.01 -1.52 -36.47
C THR A 95 -19.61 -2.49 -37.58
N ALA A 96 -19.02 -1.98 -38.67
CA ALA A 96 -18.60 -2.82 -39.80
C ALA A 96 -17.57 -3.90 -39.44
N GLU A 97 -16.83 -3.73 -38.33
CA GLU A 97 -15.72 -4.62 -37.94
C GLU A 97 -15.93 -5.24 -36.55
N ARG A 98 -16.89 -4.75 -35.76
CA ARG A 98 -17.10 -5.22 -34.39
C ARG A 98 -18.57 -5.21 -33.97
N LEU A 99 -19.01 -6.31 -33.35
CA LEU A 99 -20.25 -6.44 -32.59
C LEU A 99 -19.93 -6.48 -31.10
N THR A 100 -20.49 -5.57 -30.29
CA THR A 100 -20.32 -5.54 -28.83
C THR A 100 -21.64 -5.88 -28.16
N ILE A 101 -21.59 -6.79 -27.18
CA ILE A 101 -22.74 -7.23 -26.39
C ILE A 101 -22.41 -7.11 -24.91
N ASP A 102 -23.25 -6.42 -24.15
CA ASP A 102 -23.11 -6.21 -22.71
C ASP A 102 -24.31 -6.82 -21.97
N VAL A 103 -24.06 -7.67 -20.97
CA VAL A 103 -25.08 -8.47 -20.31
C VAL A 103 -25.21 -8.07 -18.83
N ASP A 104 -26.39 -7.58 -18.46
CA ASP A 104 -26.73 -7.10 -17.13
C ASP A 104 -27.66 -8.07 -16.37
N TYR A 105 -27.12 -8.69 -15.33
CA TYR A 105 -27.82 -9.66 -14.48
C TYR A 105 -28.52 -9.06 -13.26
N ARG A 106 -28.64 -7.72 -13.13
CA ARG A 106 -29.14 -7.08 -11.89
C ARG A 106 -30.63 -7.31 -11.59
N ASN A 107 -31.44 -7.77 -12.55
CA ASN A 107 -32.90 -7.97 -12.41
C ASN A 107 -33.34 -9.42 -12.71
N ILE A 108 -32.87 -10.41 -11.93
CA ILE A 108 -33.27 -11.82 -12.09
C ILE A 108 -34.58 -12.10 -11.32
N ASP A 109 -35.60 -12.63 -12.01
CA ASP A 109 -36.97 -12.84 -11.50
C ASP A 109 -37.18 -14.05 -10.55
N TYR A 110 -36.13 -14.62 -9.93
CA TYR A 110 -36.27 -15.74 -8.98
C TYR A 110 -35.42 -15.53 -7.72
N ALA A 111 -36.05 -15.08 -6.64
CA ALA A 111 -35.50 -15.08 -5.30
C ALA A 111 -36.37 -15.95 -4.38
N THR A 112 -35.83 -17.06 -3.87
CA THR A 112 -36.39 -17.73 -2.68
C THR A 112 -35.29 -17.86 -1.64
N THR A 113 -35.47 -17.16 -0.53
CA THR A 113 -34.68 -17.24 0.70
C THR A 113 -35.00 -18.57 1.42
N PRO A 114 -34.04 -19.23 2.10
CA PRO A 114 -34.30 -20.48 2.80
C PRO A 114 -35.20 -20.27 4.04
N PRO A 115 -36.13 -21.20 4.37
CA PRO A 115 -36.72 -21.26 5.70
C PRO A 115 -35.79 -21.99 6.69
N GLU A 116 -35.80 -21.53 7.93
CA GLU A 116 -35.04 -22.01 9.09
C GLU A 116 -35.40 -23.46 9.50
N LEU A 117 -34.42 -24.15 10.11
CA LEU A 117 -34.61 -25.44 10.76
C LEU A 117 -35.05 -25.23 12.23
N GLU A 118 -36.10 -25.94 12.64
CA GLU A 118 -36.42 -26.19 14.05
C GLU A 118 -36.52 -27.70 14.34
N ASP A 119 -36.31 -28.01 15.62
CA ASP A 119 -35.88 -29.24 16.28
C ASP A 119 -36.75 -30.51 16.21
N GLU A 120 -36.10 -31.60 16.65
CA GLU A 120 -36.53 -32.98 16.87
C GLU A 120 -38.00 -33.22 17.32
N GLY A 121 -38.60 -34.28 16.76
CA GLY A 121 -39.86 -34.87 17.23
C GLY A 121 -40.00 -36.35 16.86
N SER A 122 -40.24 -37.18 17.85
CA SER A 122 -40.24 -38.66 17.85
C SER A 122 -41.55 -39.34 17.38
N GLY A 123 -41.44 -40.23 16.38
CA GLY A 123 -42.21 -41.48 16.16
C GLY A 123 -43.70 -41.42 15.70
N PRO A 124 -44.36 -42.57 15.36
CA PRO A 124 -43.87 -43.83 14.77
C PRO A 124 -44.76 -44.40 13.59
N ALA A 125 -44.32 -45.55 13.02
CA ALA A 125 -45.03 -46.55 12.17
C ALA A 125 -45.32 -46.16 10.68
N GLU A 126 -45.19 -47.04 9.66
CA GLU A 126 -45.50 -48.47 9.58
C GLU A 126 -44.49 -49.32 8.78
N ILE A 127 -44.38 -50.59 9.18
CA ILE A 127 -43.63 -51.67 8.53
C ILE A 127 -44.63 -52.55 7.78
N ILE A 128 -44.46 -52.73 6.46
CA ILE A 128 -45.15 -53.78 5.69
C ILE A 128 -44.36 -55.09 5.85
N LYS A 129 -45.00 -56.13 6.41
CA LYS A 129 -44.46 -57.50 6.51
C LYS A 129 -44.81 -58.33 5.25
N PRO A 130 -43.93 -59.23 4.79
CA PRO A 130 -44.19 -60.13 3.67
C PRO A 130 -44.91 -61.40 4.14
N ILE A 131 -45.79 -61.95 3.30
CA ILE A 131 -46.38 -63.29 3.52
C ILE A 131 -45.81 -64.27 2.50
N ARG A 132 -45.15 -65.31 3.05
CA ARG A 132 -44.54 -66.44 2.37
C ARG A 132 -45.58 -67.48 1.94
N ALA A 133 -45.29 -68.12 0.81
CA ALA A 133 -45.86 -69.40 0.39
C ALA A 133 -45.52 -70.55 1.37
N ARG A 134 -46.43 -71.54 1.48
CA ARG A 134 -46.07 -72.88 1.96
C ARG A 134 -46.94 -73.99 1.35
N ALA A 135 -46.21 -74.88 0.67
CA ALA A 135 -46.33 -76.31 0.38
C ALA A 135 -47.65 -77.10 0.58
N ALA A 136 -47.81 -78.01 -0.38
CA ALA A 136 -48.77 -79.10 -0.54
C ALA A 136 -48.77 -80.20 0.55
N LYS A 137 -49.90 -80.92 0.65
CA LYS A 137 -49.98 -82.40 0.47
C LYS A 137 -51.43 -82.96 0.54
N THR A 138 -51.80 -83.66 -0.54
CA THR A 138 -52.35 -85.04 -0.67
C THR A 138 -53.20 -85.70 0.43
N GLN A 139 -54.39 -86.23 0.07
CA GLN A 139 -54.83 -87.66 0.10
C GLN A 139 -56.33 -87.79 -0.34
N VAL A 140 -56.72 -88.46 -1.45
CA VAL A 140 -57.08 -89.90 -1.70
C VAL A 140 -57.98 -90.51 -0.58
N VAL A 141 -59.15 -91.16 -0.75
CA VAL A 141 -59.59 -92.34 -1.56
C VAL A 141 -61.14 -92.54 -1.49
N GLU A 142 -61.76 -92.97 -2.62
CA GLU A 142 -62.90 -93.89 -2.92
C GLU A 142 -64.02 -94.21 -1.87
N ALA A 143 -65.23 -94.72 -2.16
CA ALA A 143 -65.98 -95.21 -3.33
C ALA A 143 -67.49 -95.33 -2.92
N SER A 144 -68.42 -95.40 -3.87
CA SER A 144 -69.36 -96.54 -4.02
C SER A 144 -70.44 -96.27 -5.09
N ALA A 145 -70.84 -97.35 -5.76
CA ALA A 145 -71.81 -97.40 -6.84
C ALA A 145 -73.25 -97.65 -6.33
N SER A 146 -74.29 -97.21 -7.07
CA SER A 146 -75.54 -97.98 -7.25
C SER A 146 -76.59 -97.30 -8.17
N LYS A 147 -76.82 -97.95 -9.31
CA LYS A 147 -78.09 -98.33 -10.01
C LYS A 147 -79.23 -97.32 -10.34
N ARG A 148 -79.54 -97.37 -11.66
CA ARG A 148 -80.85 -97.52 -12.36
C ARG A 148 -81.81 -96.32 -12.45
N GLY A 149 -82.34 -96.11 -13.66
CA GLY A 149 -83.78 -95.87 -13.87
C GLY A 149 -84.18 -94.85 -14.93
N ILE A 150 -84.70 -95.36 -16.06
CA ILE A 150 -85.47 -94.73 -17.14
C ILE A 150 -86.51 -93.71 -16.64
N TYR A 151 -86.58 -92.49 -17.23
CA TYR A 151 -87.82 -91.75 -17.58
C TYR A 151 -87.52 -90.69 -18.67
N SER A 152 -87.39 -91.14 -19.92
CA SER A 152 -87.52 -90.28 -21.10
C SER A 152 -89.00 -89.98 -21.36
N VAL A 153 -89.26 -88.84 -22.00
CA VAL A 153 -90.56 -88.24 -22.42
C VAL A 153 -91.07 -87.07 -21.55
N TYR A 154 -90.80 -87.00 -20.24
CA TYR A 154 -91.07 -85.76 -19.47
C TYR A 154 -89.91 -84.75 -19.52
N GLY A 155 -88.67 -85.23 -19.74
CA GLY A 155 -87.47 -84.39 -19.82
C GLY A 155 -87.44 -83.45 -21.03
N LEU A 156 -88.02 -83.83 -22.17
CA LEU A 156 -88.04 -82.95 -23.35
C LEU A 156 -89.01 -81.77 -23.17
N PHE A 157 -90.13 -81.98 -22.48
CA PHE A 157 -91.05 -80.90 -22.13
C PHE A 157 -90.49 -80.02 -21.00
N ALA A 158 -89.79 -80.61 -20.02
CA ALA A 158 -89.07 -79.85 -18.98
C ALA A 158 -87.87 -79.06 -19.53
N VAL A 159 -87.16 -79.59 -20.55
CA VAL A 159 -86.07 -78.90 -21.23
C VAL A 159 -86.60 -77.81 -22.16
N LEU A 160 -87.73 -78.01 -22.84
CA LEU A 160 -88.37 -76.96 -23.66
C LEU A 160 -89.01 -75.87 -22.79
N ILE A 161 -89.62 -76.23 -21.65
CA ILE A 161 -90.11 -75.27 -20.66
C ILE A 161 -88.93 -74.56 -19.98
N GLY A 162 -87.85 -75.28 -19.66
CA GLY A 162 -86.63 -74.72 -19.09
C GLY A 162 -85.91 -73.77 -20.05
N ALA A 163 -85.85 -74.11 -21.34
CA ALA A 163 -85.32 -73.25 -22.40
C ALA A 163 -86.21 -72.03 -22.65
N ALA A 164 -87.54 -72.18 -22.59
CA ALA A 164 -88.48 -71.07 -22.67
C ALA A 164 -88.34 -70.15 -21.45
N LEU A 165 -88.34 -70.70 -20.22
CA LEU A 165 -88.08 -69.95 -18.98
C LEU A 165 -86.74 -69.22 -19.05
N TYR A 166 -85.68 -69.90 -19.50
CA TYR A 166 -84.37 -69.30 -19.67
C TYR A 166 -84.39 -68.11 -20.64
N MET A 167 -85.03 -68.24 -21.80
CA MET A 167 -85.19 -67.14 -22.76
C MET A 167 -86.05 -65.98 -22.24
N PHE A 168 -86.98 -66.23 -21.31
CA PHE A 168 -87.84 -65.20 -20.71
C PHE A 168 -87.25 -64.55 -19.46
N THR A 169 -86.34 -65.20 -18.73
CA THR A 169 -85.76 -64.69 -17.47
C THR A 169 -84.29 -64.30 -17.55
N ALA A 170 -83.59 -64.64 -18.64
CA ALA A 170 -82.20 -64.24 -18.85
C ALA A 170 -82.07 -62.80 -19.36
N VAL A 171 -80.99 -62.15 -18.94
CA VAL A 171 -80.65 -60.77 -19.29
C VAL A 171 -79.54 -60.80 -20.34
N THR A 172 -79.61 -59.89 -21.31
CA THR A 172 -78.50 -59.70 -22.26
C THR A 172 -77.38 -58.93 -21.58
N VAL A 173 -76.19 -59.53 -21.54
CA VAL A 173 -74.96 -58.94 -21.02
C VAL A 173 -74.02 -58.69 -22.19
N VAL A 174 -73.49 -57.48 -22.28
CA VAL A 174 -72.47 -57.11 -23.27
C VAL A 174 -71.14 -57.00 -22.55
N ILE A 175 -70.16 -57.79 -22.97
CA ILE A 175 -68.79 -57.72 -22.50
C ILE A 175 -67.97 -57.21 -23.68
N GLU A 176 -67.55 -55.95 -23.60
CA GLU A 176 -66.74 -55.30 -24.62
C GLU A 176 -65.33 -55.14 -24.08
N ALA A 177 -64.41 -55.92 -24.62
CA ALA A 177 -62.98 -55.70 -24.40
C ALA A 177 -62.51 -54.63 -25.39
N ASP A 178 -61.65 -53.72 -24.93
CA ASP A 178 -61.14 -52.58 -25.73
C ASP A 178 -60.30 -52.98 -26.96
N GLN A 179 -60.12 -54.28 -27.22
CA GLN A 179 -59.24 -54.83 -28.26
C GLN A 179 -60.01 -55.76 -29.20
N GLU A 180 -59.85 -55.58 -30.51
CA GLU A 180 -60.61 -56.27 -31.58
C GLU A 180 -60.49 -57.81 -31.57
N ILE A 181 -59.52 -58.39 -30.85
CA ILE A 181 -59.19 -59.83 -30.87
C ILE A 181 -59.09 -60.40 -29.44
N ALA A 182 -59.88 -59.89 -28.50
CA ALA A 182 -59.94 -60.45 -27.16
C ALA A 182 -60.86 -61.68 -27.13
N GLU A 183 -60.33 -62.85 -26.77
CA GLU A 183 -61.13 -64.05 -26.52
C GLU A 183 -61.71 -63.97 -25.11
N VAL A 184 -63.04 -63.96 -25.00
CA VAL A 184 -63.76 -63.88 -23.73
C VAL A 184 -64.36 -65.25 -23.43
N SER A 185 -64.03 -65.80 -22.27
CA SER A 185 -64.58 -67.07 -21.79
C SER A 185 -65.24 -66.88 -20.42
N LEU A 186 -66.29 -67.67 -20.16
CA LEU A 186 -67.03 -67.70 -18.89
C LEU A 186 -66.93 -69.11 -18.30
N PRO A 187 -65.85 -69.45 -17.58
CA PRO A 187 -65.64 -70.78 -17.03
C PRO A 187 -66.79 -71.19 -16.09
N GLY A 188 -67.30 -72.43 -16.22
CA GLY A 188 -68.32 -72.97 -15.32
C GLY A 188 -69.79 -72.71 -15.71
N SER A 189 -70.07 -71.94 -16.77
CA SER A 189 -71.43 -71.77 -17.29
C SER A 189 -71.80 -72.88 -18.28
N TRP A 190 -72.93 -73.56 -18.04
CA TRP A 190 -73.32 -74.79 -18.76
C TRP A 190 -74.19 -74.55 -20.01
N LEU A 191 -74.67 -73.32 -20.22
CA LEU A 191 -75.40 -72.86 -21.42
C LEU A 191 -75.33 -71.32 -21.52
N THR A 192 -74.61 -70.80 -22.52
CA THR A 192 -74.49 -69.37 -22.81
C THR A 192 -74.73 -69.12 -24.31
N PRO A 193 -75.99 -69.07 -24.78
CA PRO A 193 -76.24 -68.71 -26.17
C PRO A 193 -75.82 -67.25 -26.39
N GLY A 194 -74.75 -67.04 -27.13
CA GLY A 194 -74.14 -65.73 -27.36
C GLY A 194 -72.76 -65.83 -28.02
N GLY A 195 -72.40 -64.81 -28.80
CA GLY A 195 -71.13 -64.69 -29.53
C GLY A 195 -70.91 -63.24 -29.97
N ASN A 196 -69.66 -62.84 -30.20
CA ASN A 196 -69.24 -61.44 -30.45
C ASN A 196 -69.60 -60.47 -29.31
N GLY A 197 -69.16 -60.79 -28.08
CA GLY A 197 -69.25 -59.88 -26.93
C GLY A 197 -70.66 -59.70 -26.35
N ARG A 198 -71.65 -60.49 -26.79
CA ARG A 198 -73.02 -60.49 -26.23
C ARG A 198 -73.40 -61.89 -25.75
N TYR A 199 -73.78 -61.99 -24.49
CA TYR A 199 -74.12 -63.22 -23.81
C TYR A 199 -75.50 -63.10 -23.17
N LEU A 200 -76.30 -64.17 -23.22
CA LEU A 200 -77.51 -64.26 -22.43
C LEU A 200 -77.17 -64.97 -21.11
N LEU A 201 -77.38 -64.32 -19.97
CA LEU A 201 -77.03 -64.85 -18.64
C LEU A 201 -78.19 -64.67 -17.66
N TRP A 202 -78.33 -65.58 -16.70
CA TRP A 202 -79.26 -65.39 -15.58
C TRP A 202 -78.66 -64.43 -14.56
N PRO A 203 -79.49 -63.80 -13.71
CA PRO A 203 -78.97 -63.09 -12.55
C PRO A 203 -78.15 -64.04 -11.66
N GLY A 204 -76.93 -63.65 -11.30
CA GLY A 204 -75.95 -64.50 -10.63
C GLY A 204 -74.51 -64.02 -10.84
N GLU A 205 -73.54 -64.74 -10.27
CA GLU A 205 -72.12 -64.42 -10.37
C GLU A 205 -71.43 -65.32 -11.40
N TYR A 206 -70.59 -64.74 -12.26
CA TYR A 206 -69.87 -65.43 -13.33
C TYR A 206 -68.41 -64.99 -13.38
N ASP A 207 -67.48 -65.95 -13.35
CA ASP A 207 -66.08 -65.66 -13.64
C ASP A 207 -65.92 -65.31 -15.12
N VAL A 208 -65.22 -64.23 -15.41
CA VAL A 208 -64.82 -63.84 -16.77
C VAL A 208 -63.32 -63.94 -16.91
N LEU A 209 -62.87 -64.65 -17.94
CA LEU A 209 -61.47 -64.69 -18.36
C LEU A 209 -61.38 -64.09 -19.76
N VAL A 210 -60.60 -63.02 -19.90
CA VAL A 210 -60.33 -62.35 -21.17
C VAL A 210 -58.84 -62.45 -21.51
N GLN A 211 -58.54 -62.98 -22.69
CA GLN A 211 -57.17 -63.16 -23.18
C GLN A 211 -56.95 -62.45 -24.51
N SER A 212 -55.80 -61.79 -24.65
CA SER A 212 -55.35 -61.18 -25.90
C SER A 212 -53.83 -61.23 -26.02
N GLN A 213 -53.32 -61.44 -27.24
CA GLN A 213 -51.88 -61.56 -27.49
C GLN A 213 -51.14 -60.25 -27.17
N GLY A 214 -50.07 -60.33 -26.39
CA GLY A 214 -49.29 -59.16 -25.97
C GLY A 214 -49.86 -58.43 -24.74
N PHE A 215 -50.88 -58.98 -24.09
CA PHE A 215 -51.48 -58.44 -22.87
C PHE A 215 -51.49 -59.49 -21.75
N TYR A 216 -51.54 -59.03 -20.50
CA TYR A 216 -51.82 -59.90 -19.37
C TYR A 216 -53.25 -60.45 -19.46
N PRO A 217 -53.49 -61.74 -19.12
CA PRO A 217 -54.85 -62.28 -19.00
C PRO A 217 -55.62 -61.52 -17.92
N TYR A 218 -56.88 -61.21 -18.19
CA TYR A 218 -57.78 -60.52 -17.26
C TYR A 218 -58.79 -61.51 -16.68
N GLU A 219 -58.86 -61.61 -15.36
CA GLU A 219 -59.77 -62.47 -14.61
C GLU A 219 -60.56 -61.63 -13.61
N ASP A 220 -61.90 -61.76 -13.61
CA ASP A 220 -62.77 -61.00 -12.70
C ASP A 220 -64.12 -61.71 -12.49
N LEU A 221 -64.87 -61.31 -11.45
CA LEU A 221 -66.20 -61.85 -11.15
C LEU A 221 -67.29 -60.85 -11.56
N LEU A 222 -68.10 -61.23 -12.56
CA LEU A 222 -69.22 -60.43 -13.04
C LEU A 222 -70.50 -60.80 -12.29
N VAL A 223 -71.10 -59.82 -11.61
CA VAL A 223 -72.40 -59.98 -10.93
C VAL A 223 -73.51 -59.44 -11.84
N ILE A 224 -74.49 -60.30 -12.18
CA ILE A 224 -75.63 -59.96 -13.03
C ILE A 224 -76.89 -59.81 -12.17
N GLU A 225 -77.52 -58.64 -12.21
CA GLU A 225 -78.75 -58.34 -11.45
C GLU A 225 -80.02 -58.45 -12.33
N SER A 226 -81.19 -58.65 -11.71
CA SER A 226 -82.47 -58.78 -12.43
C SER A 226 -83.05 -57.41 -12.85
N GLY A 227 -83.28 -57.18 -14.15
CA GLY A 227 -84.20 -56.12 -14.60
C GLY A 227 -83.78 -55.23 -15.78
N SER A 228 -82.53 -55.26 -16.26
CA SER A 228 -82.12 -54.55 -17.49
C SER A 228 -80.69 -54.93 -17.95
N ARG A 229 -80.38 -54.70 -19.23
CA ARG A 229 -79.11 -54.98 -19.92
C ARG A 229 -77.88 -54.50 -19.12
N ALA A 230 -76.90 -55.36 -18.92
CA ALA A 230 -75.61 -55.02 -18.29
C ALA A 230 -74.50 -54.90 -19.34
N GLU A 231 -73.62 -53.90 -19.21
CA GLU A 231 -72.49 -53.67 -20.11
C GLU A 231 -71.20 -53.50 -19.31
N PHE A 232 -70.20 -54.33 -19.61
CA PHE A 232 -68.90 -54.34 -18.95
C PHE A 232 -67.81 -53.99 -19.97
N LYS A 233 -67.05 -52.94 -19.69
CA LYS A 233 -65.92 -52.51 -20.52
C LYS A 233 -64.62 -52.88 -19.83
N LEU A 234 -63.86 -53.77 -20.46
CA LEU A 234 -62.65 -54.35 -19.88
C LEU A 234 -61.41 -53.82 -20.59
N LYS A 235 -60.45 -53.29 -19.82
CA LYS A 235 -59.19 -52.74 -20.33
C LYS A 235 -58.03 -53.65 -19.93
N LEU A 236 -57.40 -54.28 -20.93
CA LEU A 236 -56.27 -55.18 -20.74
C LEU A 236 -54.96 -54.39 -20.53
N LYS A 237 -54.06 -54.89 -19.67
CA LYS A 237 -52.71 -54.32 -19.47
C LYS A 237 -51.72 -54.96 -20.45
N GLU A 238 -50.93 -54.17 -21.16
CA GLU A 238 -49.89 -54.66 -22.09
C GLU A 238 -48.75 -55.37 -21.33
N LEU A 239 -48.17 -56.41 -21.94
CA LEU A 239 -46.92 -57.02 -21.48
C LEU A 239 -45.74 -56.06 -21.71
N PRO A 240 -44.67 -56.11 -20.91
CA PRO A 240 -43.45 -55.32 -21.17
C PRO A 240 -42.81 -55.71 -22.51
N GLY A 241 -42.08 -54.79 -23.12
CA GLY A 241 -41.21 -55.03 -24.26
C GLY A 241 -39.86 -55.61 -23.83
N ARG A 242 -39.18 -56.28 -24.75
CA ARG A 242 -37.86 -56.90 -24.56
C ARG A 242 -36.80 -56.04 -25.26
N ILE A 243 -35.80 -55.55 -24.52
CA ILE A 243 -34.76 -54.67 -25.06
C ILE A 243 -33.39 -55.37 -24.96
N VAL A 244 -32.65 -55.35 -26.07
CA VAL A 244 -31.25 -55.82 -26.14
C VAL A 244 -30.37 -54.66 -26.61
N VAL A 245 -29.24 -54.43 -25.93
CA VAL A 245 -28.26 -53.40 -26.31
C VAL A 245 -27.05 -54.08 -26.93
N ASP A 246 -26.70 -53.67 -28.14
CA ASP A 246 -25.53 -54.17 -28.88
C ASP A 246 -24.56 -53.01 -29.17
N THR A 247 -23.27 -53.18 -28.86
CA THR A 247 -22.27 -52.12 -29.01
C THR A 247 -21.19 -52.47 -30.03
N SER A 248 -20.79 -51.50 -30.85
CA SER A 248 -19.68 -51.60 -31.80
C SER A 248 -18.63 -50.50 -31.56
N PRO A 249 -17.36 -50.82 -31.25
CA PRO A 249 -16.85 -52.15 -30.91
C PRO A 249 -17.48 -52.69 -29.62
N THR A 250 -17.44 -54.00 -29.43
CA THR A 250 -17.85 -54.64 -28.18
C THR A 250 -16.95 -54.14 -27.04
N SER A 251 -17.56 -53.62 -25.97
CA SER A 251 -16.86 -53.11 -24.80
C SER A 251 -17.59 -53.50 -23.53
N ASP A 252 -16.84 -53.66 -22.46
CA ASP A 252 -17.40 -53.78 -21.11
C ASP A 252 -17.75 -52.37 -20.62
N GLY A 253 -18.92 -52.21 -20.01
CA GLY A 253 -19.39 -50.92 -19.50
C GLY A 253 -20.71 -51.01 -18.78
N GLU A 254 -21.04 -49.96 -18.04
CA GLU A 254 -22.29 -49.85 -17.29
C GLU A 254 -23.42 -49.37 -18.19
N VAL A 255 -24.57 -50.05 -18.12
CA VAL A 255 -25.80 -49.65 -18.79
C VAL A 255 -26.78 -49.17 -17.73
N THR A 256 -27.35 -48.00 -17.95
CA THR A 256 -28.40 -47.42 -17.08
C THR A 256 -29.63 -47.04 -17.88
N ILE A 257 -30.79 -47.19 -17.25
CA ILE A 257 -32.10 -46.78 -17.75
C ILE A 257 -32.70 -45.81 -16.74
N ASP A 258 -33.02 -44.59 -17.15
CA ASP A 258 -33.54 -43.51 -16.29
C ASP A 258 -32.71 -43.29 -15.01
N GLY A 259 -31.38 -43.46 -15.14
CA GLY A 259 -30.42 -43.32 -14.05
C GLY A 259 -30.26 -44.55 -13.14
N GLN A 260 -31.02 -45.63 -13.34
CA GLN A 260 -30.87 -46.88 -12.60
C GLN A 260 -29.97 -47.86 -13.37
N VAL A 261 -28.96 -48.43 -12.69
CA VAL A 261 -28.07 -49.45 -13.28
C VAL A 261 -28.86 -50.73 -13.55
N VAL A 262 -28.96 -51.11 -14.82
CA VAL A 262 -29.69 -52.30 -15.28
C VAL A 262 -28.75 -53.48 -15.56
N GLY A 263 -27.47 -53.22 -15.84
CA GLY A 263 -26.46 -54.27 -15.99
C GLY A 263 -25.14 -53.78 -16.59
N LEU A 264 -24.25 -54.73 -16.86
CA LEU A 264 -23.00 -54.50 -17.58
C LEU A 264 -23.11 -55.07 -18.99
N LEU A 265 -22.47 -54.43 -19.97
CA LEU A 265 -22.36 -54.95 -21.32
C LEU A 265 -21.52 -56.24 -21.37
N PRO A 266 -21.90 -57.24 -22.19
CA PRO A 266 -23.19 -57.36 -22.86
C PRO A 266 -24.32 -57.64 -21.86
N VAL A 267 -25.35 -56.80 -21.87
CA VAL A 267 -26.46 -56.89 -20.91
C VAL A 267 -27.43 -57.99 -21.34
N ALA A 268 -27.97 -58.73 -20.37
CA ALA A 268 -29.07 -59.66 -20.62
C ALA A 268 -30.31 -58.89 -21.11
N GLU A 269 -31.23 -59.58 -21.80
CA GLU A 269 -32.48 -59.00 -22.27
C GLU A 269 -33.23 -58.29 -21.12
N MET A 270 -33.58 -57.02 -21.35
CA MET A 270 -34.24 -56.17 -20.36
C MET A 270 -35.74 -56.12 -20.64
N LEU A 271 -36.56 -56.32 -19.62
CA LEU A 271 -38.02 -56.20 -19.71
C LEU A 271 -38.45 -54.81 -19.23
N LEU A 272 -38.96 -53.98 -20.13
CA LEU A 272 -39.41 -52.63 -19.82
C LEU A 272 -40.87 -52.45 -20.24
N ASP A 273 -41.66 -51.79 -19.39
CA ASP A 273 -43.03 -51.41 -19.76
C ASP A 273 -43.01 -50.47 -20.97
N LYS A 274 -44.15 -50.33 -21.67
CA LYS A 274 -44.24 -49.38 -22.79
C LYS A 274 -44.02 -47.95 -22.31
N GLY A 275 -43.09 -47.25 -22.91
CA GLY A 275 -42.73 -45.89 -22.51
C GLY A 275 -41.42 -45.41 -23.13
N SER A 276 -41.05 -44.18 -22.78
CA SER A 276 -39.81 -43.52 -23.21
C SER A 276 -38.80 -43.56 -22.08
N TYR A 277 -37.59 -44.05 -22.36
CA TYR A 277 -36.55 -44.28 -21.36
C TYR A 277 -35.23 -43.64 -21.80
N GLU A 278 -34.48 -43.04 -20.88
CA GLU A 278 -33.12 -42.59 -21.13
C GLU A 278 -32.13 -43.75 -20.94
N LEU A 279 -31.52 -44.20 -22.04
CA LEU A 279 -30.44 -45.17 -22.06
C LEU A 279 -29.09 -44.44 -21.95
N ARG A 280 -28.32 -44.72 -20.90
CA ARG A 280 -26.90 -44.35 -20.85
C ARG A 280 -25.99 -45.56 -20.83
N ILE A 281 -24.90 -45.48 -21.60
CA ILE A 281 -23.86 -46.50 -21.64
C ILE A 281 -22.52 -45.83 -21.35
N LYS A 282 -21.88 -46.28 -20.27
CA LYS A 282 -20.61 -45.76 -19.80
C LYS A 282 -19.54 -46.84 -19.89
N THR A 283 -18.62 -46.69 -20.83
CA THR A 283 -17.51 -47.62 -21.07
C THR A 283 -16.15 -46.93 -20.83
N PRO A 284 -15.13 -47.65 -20.33
CA PRO A 284 -13.78 -47.11 -20.20
C PRO A 284 -13.19 -46.73 -21.57
N ARG A 285 -12.55 -45.56 -21.67
CA ARG A 285 -11.89 -45.05 -22.89
C ARG A 285 -12.80 -44.68 -24.07
N PHE A 286 -14.12 -44.68 -23.90
CA PHE A 286 -15.05 -44.12 -24.89
C PHE A 286 -15.87 -42.98 -24.27
N LEU A 287 -16.51 -42.19 -25.14
CA LEU A 287 -17.45 -41.16 -24.72
C LEU A 287 -18.73 -41.83 -24.23
N GLU A 288 -19.32 -41.26 -23.18
CA GLU A 288 -20.61 -41.73 -22.65
C GLU A 288 -21.68 -41.59 -23.73
N TYR A 289 -22.39 -42.68 -24.00
CA TYR A 289 -23.52 -42.67 -24.92
C TYR A 289 -24.80 -42.40 -24.12
N ILE A 290 -25.60 -41.44 -24.57
CA ILE A 290 -26.89 -41.09 -23.96
C ILE A 290 -27.91 -40.94 -25.09
N ALA A 291 -29.02 -41.69 -25.02
CA ALA A 291 -30.11 -41.61 -25.98
C ALA A 291 -31.46 -41.94 -25.34
N THR A 292 -32.53 -41.38 -25.90
CA THR A 292 -33.90 -41.75 -25.54
C THR A 292 -34.34 -42.95 -26.37
N VAL A 293 -34.85 -44.00 -25.73
CA VAL A 293 -35.32 -45.24 -26.34
C VAL A 293 -36.81 -45.40 -26.06
N GLU A 294 -37.60 -45.55 -27.13
CA GLU A 294 -39.04 -45.85 -27.05
C GLU A 294 -39.27 -47.36 -27.02
N VAL A 295 -39.89 -47.84 -25.95
CA VAL A 295 -40.25 -49.24 -25.74
C VAL A 295 -41.69 -49.45 -26.18
N ALA A 296 -41.90 -50.33 -27.16
CA ALA A 296 -43.21 -50.56 -27.78
C ALA A 296 -44.19 -51.37 -26.90
N GLY A 297 -43.68 -52.18 -25.97
CA GLY A 297 -44.48 -53.11 -25.16
C GLY A 297 -44.87 -54.39 -25.92
N ARG A 298 -45.90 -55.09 -25.41
CA ARG A 298 -46.54 -56.27 -26.02
C ARG A 298 -45.63 -57.48 -26.28
N ASP A 299 -44.63 -57.70 -25.42
CA ASP A 299 -43.61 -58.76 -25.60
C ASP A 299 -42.80 -58.61 -26.91
N GLN A 300 -42.72 -57.40 -27.47
CA GLN A 300 -41.93 -57.15 -28.68
C GLN A 300 -40.43 -57.01 -28.35
N LEU A 301 -39.58 -57.71 -29.12
CA LEU A 301 -38.12 -57.57 -29.02
C LEU A 301 -37.61 -56.39 -29.86
N GLN A 302 -36.83 -55.49 -29.25
CA GLN A 302 -36.13 -54.38 -29.90
C GLN A 302 -34.63 -54.42 -29.59
N THR A 303 -33.80 -54.35 -30.63
CA THR A 303 -32.34 -54.27 -30.50
C THR A 303 -31.86 -52.84 -30.71
N ILE A 304 -31.13 -52.30 -29.74
CA ILE A 304 -30.53 -50.96 -29.78
C ILE A 304 -29.05 -51.11 -30.12
N ALA A 305 -28.68 -50.78 -31.37
CA ALA A 305 -27.30 -50.79 -31.82
C ALA A 305 -26.61 -49.45 -31.50
N VAL A 306 -25.48 -49.50 -30.80
CA VAL A 306 -24.73 -48.33 -30.32
C VAL A 306 -23.29 -48.38 -30.84
N VAL A 307 -22.82 -47.29 -31.45
CA VAL A 307 -21.43 -47.15 -31.88
C VAL A 307 -20.65 -46.34 -30.84
N LEU A 308 -19.62 -46.93 -30.24
CA LEU A 308 -18.80 -46.28 -29.21
C LEU A 308 -17.69 -45.43 -29.84
N VAL A 309 -17.54 -44.19 -29.38
CA VAL A 309 -16.53 -43.24 -29.88
C VAL A 309 -15.38 -43.10 -28.87
N PRO A 310 -14.10 -43.31 -29.25
CA PRO A 310 -12.98 -43.22 -28.32
C PRO A 310 -12.85 -41.84 -27.65
N ASN A 311 -12.56 -41.82 -26.34
CA ASN A 311 -12.40 -40.62 -25.51
C ASN A 311 -10.91 -40.31 -25.22
N TRP A 312 -10.04 -40.55 -26.18
CA TRP A 312 -8.61 -40.28 -26.08
C TRP A 312 -8.08 -39.69 -27.37
N ALA A 313 -6.90 -39.08 -27.30
CA ALA A 313 -6.20 -38.55 -28.46
C ALA A 313 -4.69 -38.72 -28.33
N ASP A 314 -4.03 -38.71 -29.47
CA ASP A 314 -2.59 -38.72 -29.59
C ASP A 314 -1.99 -37.33 -29.30
N VAL A 315 -1.04 -37.24 -28.38
CA VAL A 315 -0.36 -35.99 -28.01
C VAL A 315 1.15 -36.13 -28.17
N THR A 316 1.75 -35.30 -29.03
CA THR A 316 3.21 -35.24 -29.21
C THR A 316 3.83 -34.28 -28.20
N ILE A 317 4.76 -34.78 -27.39
CA ILE A 317 5.41 -34.04 -26.30
C ILE A 317 6.93 -34.06 -26.50
N THR A 318 7.54 -32.87 -26.52
CA THR A 318 8.97 -32.68 -26.75
C THR A 318 9.58 -31.80 -25.65
N SER A 319 10.85 -32.02 -25.31
CA SER A 319 11.57 -31.19 -24.34
C SER A 319 12.97 -30.83 -24.81
N ASP A 320 13.53 -29.78 -24.21
CA ASP A 320 14.90 -29.34 -24.40
C ASP A 320 15.59 -29.17 -23.03
N PRO A 321 16.59 -30.01 -22.71
CA PRO A 321 17.07 -31.15 -23.49
C PRO A 321 16.07 -32.31 -23.59
N THR A 322 16.23 -33.18 -24.59
CA THR A 322 15.42 -34.39 -24.79
C THR A 322 15.72 -35.47 -23.75
N GLY A 323 14.90 -36.52 -23.68
CA GLY A 323 15.04 -37.63 -22.74
C GLY A 323 14.56 -37.29 -21.33
N ALA A 324 13.44 -36.56 -21.22
CA ALA A 324 12.72 -36.36 -19.98
C ALA A 324 11.55 -37.33 -19.89
N GLU A 325 11.32 -37.91 -18.72
CA GLU A 325 10.20 -38.79 -18.44
C GLU A 325 8.89 -37.98 -18.42
N ILE A 326 7.89 -38.43 -19.19
CA ILE A 326 6.56 -37.83 -19.32
C ILE A 326 5.61 -38.58 -18.38
N MET A 327 4.91 -37.85 -17.52
CA MET A 327 3.96 -38.40 -16.57
C MET A 327 2.58 -37.72 -16.70
N ASP A 328 1.51 -38.50 -16.60
CA ASP A 328 0.14 -38.01 -16.33
C ASP A 328 -0.30 -38.60 -14.98
N ALA A 329 -0.47 -37.73 -13.99
CA ALA A 329 -0.55 -38.12 -12.58
C ALA A 329 0.64 -39.03 -12.17
N ASP A 330 0.38 -40.26 -11.72
CA ASP A 330 1.40 -41.22 -11.29
C ASP A 330 1.84 -42.19 -12.39
N LYS A 331 1.27 -42.09 -13.60
CA LYS A 331 1.56 -43.02 -14.70
C LYS A 331 2.62 -42.44 -15.62
N VAL A 332 3.70 -43.20 -15.82
CA VAL A 332 4.73 -42.91 -16.82
C VAL A 332 4.20 -43.25 -18.22
N LEU A 333 4.21 -42.26 -19.11
CA LEU A 333 3.69 -42.39 -20.47
C LEU A 333 4.80 -42.60 -21.51
N GLY A 334 6.04 -42.17 -21.22
CA GLY A 334 7.19 -42.33 -22.11
C GLY A 334 8.32 -41.35 -21.79
N ILE A 335 9.25 -41.20 -22.74
CA ILE A 335 10.38 -40.26 -22.66
C ILE A 335 10.38 -39.32 -23.87
N THR A 336 10.63 -38.03 -23.67
CA THR A 336 10.62 -37.04 -24.76
C THR A 336 11.76 -37.25 -25.76
N PRO A 337 11.55 -36.99 -27.07
CA PRO A 337 10.27 -36.73 -27.72
C PRO A 337 9.42 -38.01 -27.86
N ALA A 338 8.16 -37.97 -27.46
CA ALA A 338 7.25 -39.10 -27.62
C ALA A 338 5.83 -38.65 -27.99
N LYS A 339 5.14 -39.53 -28.71
CA LYS A 339 3.71 -39.45 -28.98
C LYS A 339 2.99 -40.36 -27.99
N VAL A 340 2.13 -39.79 -27.14
CA VAL A 340 1.48 -40.50 -26.03
C VAL A 340 -0.05 -40.36 -26.13
N GLU A 341 -0.79 -41.39 -25.70
CA GLU A 341 -2.25 -41.35 -25.64
C GLU A 341 -2.71 -40.67 -24.34
N LEU A 342 -3.48 -39.59 -24.47
CA LEU A 342 -4.10 -38.91 -23.34
C LEU A 342 -5.63 -38.93 -23.50
N VAL A 343 -6.34 -39.21 -22.40
CA VAL A 343 -7.81 -39.14 -22.35
C VAL A 343 -8.24 -37.67 -22.46
N ALA A 344 -9.34 -37.39 -23.15
CA ALA A 344 -9.83 -36.03 -23.34
C ALA A 344 -10.12 -35.30 -22.01
N GLY A 345 -10.04 -33.97 -22.06
CA GLY A 345 -10.15 -33.07 -20.91
C GLY A 345 -8.83 -32.39 -20.54
N ASN A 346 -8.83 -31.66 -19.43
CA ASN A 346 -7.64 -30.99 -18.90
C ASN A 346 -6.75 -31.99 -18.15
N ARG A 347 -5.57 -32.27 -18.69
CA ARG A 347 -4.58 -33.20 -18.14
C ARG A 347 -3.34 -32.48 -17.66
N GLN A 348 -2.85 -32.80 -16.46
CA GLN A 348 -1.60 -32.23 -15.96
C GLN A 348 -0.44 -33.14 -16.36
N VAL A 349 0.29 -32.72 -17.39
CA VAL A 349 1.50 -33.39 -17.84
C VAL A 349 2.69 -32.91 -17.02
N GLU A 350 3.48 -33.83 -16.51
CA GLU A 350 4.71 -33.57 -15.75
C GLU A 350 5.92 -34.15 -16.47
N LEU A 351 6.99 -33.35 -16.60
CA LEU A 351 8.27 -33.77 -17.17
C LEU A 351 9.34 -33.81 -16.09
N ARG A 352 9.99 -34.97 -15.95
CA ARG A 352 11.09 -35.19 -15.02
C ARG A 352 12.36 -35.56 -15.77
N LYS A 353 13.47 -34.90 -15.44
CA LYS A 353 14.80 -35.25 -15.94
C LYS A 353 15.83 -35.05 -14.84
N SER A 354 16.68 -36.05 -14.61
CA SER A 354 17.74 -35.97 -13.61
C SER A 354 18.64 -34.75 -13.87
N GLY A 355 18.89 -33.95 -12.82
CA GLY A 355 19.68 -32.71 -12.90
C GLY A 355 18.90 -31.46 -13.33
N TYR A 356 17.58 -31.57 -13.58
CA TYR A 356 16.71 -30.48 -14.00
C TYR A 356 15.51 -30.32 -13.07
N LYS A 357 14.98 -29.10 -12.96
CA LYS A 357 13.73 -28.78 -12.24
C LYS A 357 12.56 -29.47 -12.94
N THR A 358 11.64 -30.03 -12.15
CA THR A 358 10.42 -30.68 -12.65
C THR A 358 9.48 -29.64 -13.24
N VAL A 359 8.95 -29.89 -14.45
CA VAL A 359 8.01 -28.98 -15.12
C VAL A 359 6.62 -29.62 -15.16
N ARG A 360 5.59 -28.88 -14.78
CA ARG A 360 4.18 -29.31 -14.81
C ARG A 360 3.38 -28.36 -15.71
N ARG A 361 2.50 -28.89 -16.56
CA ARG A 361 1.63 -28.09 -17.44
C ARG A 361 0.27 -28.75 -17.63
N VAL A 362 -0.79 -27.96 -17.53
CA VAL A 362 -2.14 -28.40 -17.89
C VAL A 362 -2.29 -28.32 -19.41
N VAL A 363 -2.77 -29.41 -20.00
CA VAL A 363 -2.98 -29.61 -21.43
C VAL A 363 -4.43 -29.96 -21.66
N SER A 364 -5.12 -29.21 -22.51
CA SER A 364 -6.49 -29.53 -22.93
C SER A 364 -6.46 -30.51 -24.08
N VAL A 365 -6.93 -31.74 -23.85
CA VAL A 365 -6.94 -32.81 -24.85
C VAL A 365 -8.35 -32.97 -25.40
N ILE A 366 -8.49 -32.97 -26.73
CA ILE A 366 -9.78 -33.16 -27.42
C ILE A 366 -9.79 -34.57 -28.01
N ALA A 367 -10.80 -35.38 -27.69
CA ALA A 367 -10.94 -36.76 -28.16
C ALA A 367 -10.79 -36.87 -29.69
N GLY A 368 -10.02 -37.85 -30.16
CA GLY A 368 -9.78 -38.12 -31.58
C GLY A 368 -8.90 -37.10 -32.32
N ARG A 369 -8.51 -35.97 -31.71
CA ARG A 369 -7.71 -34.93 -32.36
C ARG A 369 -6.25 -34.99 -31.94
N THR A 370 -5.38 -35.43 -32.84
CA THR A 370 -3.92 -35.40 -32.62
C THR A 370 -3.44 -33.98 -32.35
N THR A 371 -2.69 -33.78 -31.28
CA THR A 371 -2.21 -32.47 -30.82
C THR A 371 -0.70 -32.49 -30.60
N GLU A 372 0.01 -31.49 -31.12
CA GLU A 372 1.45 -31.31 -30.85
C GLU A 372 1.65 -30.17 -29.85
N LEU A 373 2.35 -30.45 -28.75
CA LEU A 373 2.63 -29.44 -27.73
C LEU A 373 3.91 -28.66 -28.04
N PRO A 374 3.98 -27.37 -27.65
CA PRO A 374 5.22 -26.62 -27.69
C PRO A 374 6.34 -27.30 -26.88
N VAL A 375 7.58 -27.13 -27.32
CA VAL A 375 8.77 -27.70 -26.66
C VAL A 375 8.88 -27.21 -25.21
N PHE A 376 8.99 -28.14 -24.28
CA PHE A 376 9.20 -27.86 -22.86
C PHE A 376 10.68 -27.53 -22.60
N LYS A 377 11.00 -26.29 -22.22
CA LYS A 377 12.36 -25.89 -21.81
C LYS A 377 12.60 -26.29 -20.36
N LEU A 378 13.53 -27.20 -20.12
CA LEU A 378 13.89 -27.64 -18.77
C LEU A 378 15.03 -26.77 -18.22
N GLN A 379 14.95 -26.42 -16.94
CA GLN A 379 15.98 -25.64 -16.25
C GLN A 379 16.82 -26.55 -15.37
N GLU A 380 18.14 -26.38 -15.35
CA GLU A 380 19.01 -27.15 -14.47
C GLU A 380 18.77 -26.83 -12.98
N VAL A 381 19.04 -27.81 -12.11
CA VAL A 381 19.10 -27.59 -10.65
C VAL A 381 20.44 -26.93 -10.30
N GLY A 382 20.42 -25.77 -9.62
CA GLY A 382 21.62 -25.04 -9.18
C GLY A 382 22.32 -25.66 -7.96
N GLY A 383 23.50 -25.14 -7.61
CA GLY A 383 24.21 -25.42 -6.36
C GLY A 383 23.95 -24.33 -5.32
N TYR A 384 24.29 -24.58 -4.05
CA TYR A 384 24.04 -23.66 -2.94
C TYR A 384 25.34 -23.27 -2.24
N LEU A 385 25.50 -21.99 -1.91
CA LEU A 385 26.54 -21.48 -1.01
C LEU A 385 25.92 -21.14 0.34
N HIS A 386 26.52 -21.60 1.44
CA HIS A 386 26.14 -21.20 2.79
C HIS A 386 27.23 -20.30 3.38
N ILE A 387 26.99 -19.00 3.43
CA ILE A 387 28.00 -17.98 3.73
C ILE A 387 27.75 -17.43 5.14
N SER A 388 28.73 -17.57 6.03
CA SER A 388 28.67 -17.10 7.42
C SER A 388 29.88 -16.22 7.74
N SER A 389 29.74 -15.33 8.74
CA SER A 389 30.86 -14.52 9.20
C SER A 389 30.89 -14.30 10.71
N THR A 390 32.09 -14.05 11.22
CA THR A 390 32.33 -13.62 12.60
C THR A 390 32.94 -12.22 12.57
N PRO A 391 32.25 -11.17 13.06
CA PRO A 391 30.88 -11.17 13.57
C PRO A 391 29.83 -11.31 12.44
N ALA A 392 28.63 -11.76 12.81
CA ALA A 392 27.50 -11.96 11.88
C ALA A 392 26.94 -10.63 11.34
N GLY A 393 26.10 -10.68 10.30
CA GLY A 393 25.49 -9.52 9.67
C GLY A 393 26.47 -8.71 8.80
N ALA A 394 27.51 -9.35 8.25
CA ALA A 394 28.41 -8.73 7.29
C ALA A 394 27.77 -8.75 5.89
N ALA A 395 27.96 -7.69 5.11
CA ALA A 395 27.49 -7.61 3.74
C ALA A 395 28.28 -8.58 2.85
N VAL A 396 27.55 -9.35 2.04
CA VAL A 396 28.11 -10.31 1.09
C VAL A 396 27.90 -9.78 -0.32
N ASN A 397 29.00 -9.62 -1.05
CA ASN A 397 28.99 -9.28 -2.47
C ASN A 397 29.53 -10.45 -3.29
N MET A 398 28.82 -10.83 -4.34
CA MET A 398 29.29 -11.80 -5.33
C MET A 398 29.58 -11.04 -6.63
N GLN A 399 30.81 -11.15 -7.14
CA GLN A 399 31.22 -10.46 -8.38
C GLN A 399 30.90 -8.95 -8.39
N LYS A 400 31.08 -8.29 -7.24
CA LYS A 400 30.77 -6.86 -7.00
C LYS A 400 29.27 -6.49 -6.91
N SER A 401 28.36 -7.45 -6.97
CA SER A 401 26.93 -7.23 -6.71
C SER A 401 26.56 -7.68 -5.30
N PHE A 402 25.84 -6.83 -4.57
CA PHE A 402 25.32 -7.16 -3.23
C PHE A 402 24.29 -8.29 -3.31
N GLN A 403 24.43 -9.28 -2.42
CA GLN A 403 23.57 -10.47 -2.35
C GLN A 403 22.77 -10.57 -1.04
N GLY A 404 23.20 -9.85 0.00
CA GLY A 404 22.58 -9.90 1.33
C GLY A 404 23.59 -9.81 2.46
N ASN A 405 23.18 -10.17 3.67
CA ASN A 405 24.02 -10.16 4.87
C ASN A 405 24.16 -11.57 5.45
N THR A 406 25.31 -11.88 6.06
CA THR A 406 25.55 -13.17 6.71
C THR A 406 24.68 -13.37 7.98
N PRO A 407 24.24 -14.60 8.29
CA PRO A 407 24.34 -15.80 7.46
C PRO A 407 23.43 -15.72 6.22
N LEU A 408 23.93 -16.16 5.06
CA LEU A 408 23.26 -16.06 3.77
C LEU A 408 23.35 -17.39 3.01
N GLU A 409 22.21 -17.87 2.48
CA GLU A 409 22.16 -18.96 1.52
C GLU A 409 21.94 -18.39 0.11
N LEU A 410 22.76 -18.83 -0.85
CA LEU A 410 22.75 -18.32 -2.22
C LEU A 410 22.75 -19.46 -3.24
N GLU A 411 21.71 -19.54 -4.08
CA GLU A 411 21.65 -20.47 -5.22
C GLU A 411 22.52 -19.91 -6.36
N VAL A 412 23.43 -20.73 -6.88
CA VAL A 412 24.37 -20.37 -7.95
C VAL A 412 24.50 -21.50 -8.97
N ALA A 413 24.90 -21.19 -10.21
CA ALA A 413 25.13 -22.22 -11.21
C ALA A 413 26.32 -23.11 -10.83
N LYS A 414 26.18 -24.43 -11.01
CA LYS A 414 27.23 -25.42 -10.80
C LYS A 414 28.33 -25.35 -11.87
N GLY A 415 29.49 -25.93 -11.57
CA GLY A 415 30.66 -25.97 -12.46
C GLY A 415 31.33 -24.60 -12.68
N ARG A 416 31.15 -23.65 -11.75
CA ARG A 416 31.70 -22.28 -11.84
C ARG A 416 32.34 -21.84 -10.53
N SER A 417 33.32 -20.95 -10.65
CA SER A 417 33.98 -20.29 -9.51
C SER A 417 33.42 -18.89 -9.28
N TYR A 418 33.08 -18.59 -8.03
CA TYR A 418 32.52 -17.32 -7.60
C TYR A 418 33.46 -16.60 -6.64
N GLN A 419 33.73 -15.32 -6.90
CA GLN A 419 34.44 -14.45 -5.96
C GLN A 419 33.43 -13.83 -4.99
N ILE A 420 33.53 -14.22 -3.72
CA ILE A 420 32.71 -13.75 -2.61
C ILE A 420 33.52 -12.75 -1.80
N THR A 421 33.04 -11.53 -1.68
CA THR A 421 33.61 -10.46 -0.86
C THR A 421 32.70 -10.19 0.31
N VAL A 422 33.21 -10.38 1.53
CA VAL A 422 32.49 -10.14 2.78
C VAL A 422 33.06 -8.89 3.45
N SER A 423 32.19 -7.94 3.80
CA SER A 423 32.59 -6.66 4.40
C SER A 423 31.64 -6.25 5.53
N LYS A 424 32.19 -5.60 6.57
CA LYS A 424 31.41 -5.03 7.68
C LYS A 424 32.08 -3.73 8.14
N ALA A 425 31.29 -2.70 8.44
CA ALA A 425 31.79 -1.42 8.93
C ALA A 425 32.66 -1.61 10.18
N GLY A 426 33.81 -0.95 10.25
CA GLY A 426 34.78 -1.12 11.33
C GLY A 426 35.70 -2.35 11.21
N TYR A 427 35.53 -3.20 10.19
CA TYR A 427 36.34 -4.41 9.97
C TYR A 427 37.07 -4.40 8.62
N GLN A 428 38.04 -5.31 8.46
CA GLN A 428 38.74 -5.57 7.21
C GLN A 428 37.86 -6.38 6.25
N THR A 429 37.84 -5.99 4.98
CA THR A 429 37.14 -6.72 3.92
C THR A 429 37.93 -7.96 3.54
N VAL A 430 37.26 -9.10 3.41
CA VAL A 430 37.87 -10.38 3.01
C VAL A 430 37.22 -10.86 1.73
N SER A 431 38.03 -11.31 0.76
CA SER A 431 37.56 -11.90 -0.49
C SER A 431 38.03 -13.36 -0.59
N ARG A 432 37.13 -14.27 -1.00
CA ARG A 432 37.42 -15.68 -1.25
C ARG A 432 36.85 -16.11 -2.60
N THR A 433 37.52 -17.02 -3.28
CA THR A 433 37.01 -17.66 -4.49
C THR A 433 36.53 -19.07 -4.13
N VAL A 434 35.31 -19.41 -4.51
CA VAL A 434 34.65 -20.67 -4.16
C VAL A 434 34.14 -21.32 -5.44
N GLU A 435 34.52 -22.58 -5.66
CA GLU A 435 34.05 -23.38 -6.79
C GLU A 435 32.85 -24.22 -6.34
N VAL A 436 31.76 -24.21 -7.12
CA VAL A 436 30.54 -24.96 -6.80
C VAL A 436 30.42 -26.12 -7.77
N VAL A 437 30.77 -27.32 -7.30
CA VAL A 437 30.98 -28.48 -8.17
C VAL A 437 29.75 -29.40 -8.23
N ASP A 438 28.96 -29.51 -7.15
CA ASP A 438 27.73 -30.33 -7.11
C ASP A 438 26.73 -29.82 -6.06
N GLY A 439 25.46 -30.26 -6.14
CA GLY A 439 24.31 -29.80 -5.36
C GLY A 439 24.35 -29.96 -3.83
N VAL A 440 25.53 -30.11 -3.24
CA VAL A 440 25.79 -30.03 -1.79
C VAL A 440 26.08 -28.57 -1.42
N PRO A 441 25.48 -28.02 -0.35
CA PRO A 441 25.81 -26.68 0.12
C PRO A 441 27.31 -26.53 0.43
N VAL A 442 27.98 -25.59 -0.22
CA VAL A 442 29.40 -25.29 0.05
C VAL A 442 29.48 -24.24 1.17
N PRO A 443 30.07 -24.57 2.35
CA PRO A 443 30.18 -23.62 3.44
C PRO A 443 31.31 -22.61 3.20
N VAL A 444 31.03 -21.32 3.41
CA VAL A 444 31.99 -20.21 3.32
C VAL A 444 31.97 -19.42 4.62
N GLN A 445 32.86 -19.77 5.55
CA GLN A 445 32.98 -19.08 6.84
C GLN A 445 34.09 -18.03 6.82
N VAL A 446 33.77 -16.77 7.15
CA VAL A 446 34.72 -15.65 7.10
C VAL A 446 34.84 -14.94 8.44
N ASP A 447 36.03 -14.95 9.04
CA ASP A 447 36.32 -14.17 10.24
C ASP A 447 36.89 -12.80 9.86
N LEU A 448 36.18 -11.73 10.21
CA LEU A 448 36.55 -10.37 9.89
C LEU A 448 37.37 -9.75 11.04
N GLN A 449 38.56 -9.24 10.72
CA GLN A 449 39.42 -8.60 11.70
C GLN A 449 39.02 -7.12 11.91
N PRO A 450 38.90 -6.64 13.16
CA PRO A 450 38.54 -5.25 13.43
C PRO A 450 39.67 -4.31 13.00
N LYS A 451 39.30 -3.16 12.42
CA LYS A 451 40.22 -2.06 12.15
C LYS A 451 40.30 -1.18 13.39
N MET A 452 41.47 -1.11 14.01
CA MET A 452 41.69 -0.35 15.24
C MET A 452 42.30 1.03 14.95
N GLY A 453 41.87 2.05 15.68
CA GLY A 453 42.42 3.41 15.68
C GLY A 453 42.91 3.82 17.06
N LYS A 454 44.06 4.51 17.10
CA LYS A 454 44.65 5.05 18.33
C LYS A 454 44.09 6.44 18.63
N LEU A 455 43.62 6.64 19.86
CA LEU A 455 43.07 7.90 20.35
C LEU A 455 43.67 8.26 21.71
N THR A 456 44.36 9.39 21.79
CA THR A 456 44.85 9.96 23.04
C THR A 456 43.87 10.98 23.55
N ILE A 457 43.36 10.78 24.77
CA ILE A 457 42.55 11.76 25.48
C ILE A 457 43.47 12.49 26.47
N ALA A 458 43.44 13.81 26.47
CA ALA A 458 44.11 14.67 27.43
C ALA A 458 43.06 15.54 28.11
N ALA A 459 42.69 15.19 29.34
CA ALA A 459 41.65 15.88 30.09
C ALA A 459 42.24 16.81 31.17
N GLU A 460 41.58 17.94 31.40
CA GLU A 460 41.82 18.84 32.52
C GLU A 460 40.51 18.98 33.32
N PRO A 461 40.48 18.57 34.61
CA PRO A 461 41.58 17.97 35.37
C PRO A 461 41.86 16.51 34.98
N ALA A 462 43.13 16.08 35.06
CA ALA A 462 43.60 14.81 34.51
C ALA A 462 43.05 13.55 35.21
N ASP A 463 42.58 13.69 36.45
CA ASP A 463 41.98 12.64 37.28
C ASP A 463 40.46 12.49 37.05
N ALA A 464 39.86 13.21 36.10
CA ALA A 464 38.48 12.98 35.69
C ALA A 464 38.27 11.53 35.19
N SER A 465 37.05 11.03 35.27
CA SER A 465 36.70 9.67 34.82
C SER A 465 36.24 9.67 33.37
N LEU A 466 36.76 8.75 32.56
CA LEU A 466 36.37 8.57 31.16
C LEU A 466 35.51 7.32 30.99
N TYR A 467 34.39 7.52 30.30
CA TYR A 467 33.48 6.48 29.86
C TYR A 467 33.51 6.39 28.34
N VAL A 468 33.53 5.16 27.82
CA VAL A 468 33.42 4.86 26.39
C VAL A 468 32.19 3.99 26.21
N ASP A 469 31.24 4.46 25.41
CA ASP A 469 29.94 3.83 25.17
C ASP A 469 29.20 3.48 26.47
N GLY A 470 29.26 4.38 27.46
CA GLY A 470 28.64 4.23 28.77
C GLY A 470 29.42 3.36 29.77
N LYS A 471 30.52 2.71 29.37
CA LYS A 471 31.36 1.90 30.26
C LYS A 471 32.54 2.70 30.79
N LEU A 472 32.73 2.70 32.12
CA LEU A 472 33.89 3.32 32.76
C LEU A 472 35.19 2.63 32.32
N VAL A 473 36.13 3.39 31.78
CA VAL A 473 37.44 2.90 31.32
C VAL A 473 38.55 3.28 32.30
N GLY A 474 38.38 4.36 33.07
CA GLY A 474 39.30 4.80 34.12
C GLY A 474 39.58 6.31 34.05
N SER A 475 40.80 6.72 34.38
CA SER A 475 41.26 8.12 34.26
C SER A 475 41.12 8.66 32.84
N ALA A 476 40.73 9.92 32.70
CA ALA A 476 40.41 10.51 31.41
C ALA A 476 41.63 10.80 30.55
N SER A 477 42.73 11.24 31.15
CA SER A 477 43.99 11.40 30.42
C SER A 477 44.63 10.03 30.16
N ARG A 478 44.46 9.48 28.95
CA ARG A 478 45.00 8.17 28.54
C ARG A 478 44.96 7.93 27.03
N ASP A 479 45.71 6.92 26.61
CA ASP A 479 45.58 6.33 25.27
C ASP A 479 44.51 5.24 25.24
N LEU A 480 43.72 5.25 24.17
CA LEU A 480 42.72 4.25 23.83
C LEU A 480 43.04 3.65 22.47
N ASN A 481 42.73 2.37 22.31
CA ASN A 481 42.72 1.70 21.02
C ASN A 481 41.30 1.17 20.80
N LEU A 482 40.57 1.83 19.91
CA LEU A 482 39.15 1.58 19.68
C LEU A 482 38.92 1.11 18.25
N ILE A 483 37.86 0.35 18.01
CA ILE A 483 37.48 -0.05 16.66
C ILE A 483 37.10 1.21 15.87
N ALA A 484 37.29 1.20 14.55
CA ALA A 484 36.99 2.33 13.66
C ALA A 484 35.48 2.50 13.41
N LEU A 485 34.71 2.62 14.49
CA LEU A 485 33.29 2.94 14.54
C LEU A 485 33.08 4.19 15.41
N PRO A 486 31.92 4.88 15.29
CA PRO A 486 31.57 5.95 16.22
C PRO A 486 31.47 5.42 17.65
N HIS A 487 32.19 6.06 18.56
CA HIS A 487 32.18 5.79 19.99
C HIS A 487 31.74 7.05 20.74
N ARG A 488 30.84 6.88 21.71
CA ARG A 488 30.46 7.97 22.62
C ARG A 488 31.49 8.05 23.74
N LEU A 489 32.17 9.19 23.82
CA LEU A 489 33.06 9.49 24.93
C LEU A 489 32.34 10.40 25.92
N GLU A 490 32.56 10.16 27.21
CA GLU A 490 32.12 11.04 28.27
C GLU A 490 33.22 11.20 29.31
N VAL A 491 33.50 12.45 29.67
CA VAL A 491 34.45 12.78 30.73
C VAL A 491 33.66 13.41 31.87
N ARG A 492 33.73 12.78 33.05
CA ARG A 492 32.91 13.12 34.22
C ARG A 492 33.80 13.39 35.42
N LYS A 493 33.46 14.41 36.21
CA LYS A 493 34.05 14.66 37.53
C LYS A 493 33.08 15.43 38.41
N GLN A 494 33.03 15.10 39.70
CA GLN A 494 32.20 15.82 40.66
C GLN A 494 32.60 17.30 40.73
N GLY A 495 31.61 18.20 40.72
CA GLY A 495 31.82 19.66 40.71
C GLY A 495 32.06 20.26 39.33
N PHE A 496 32.01 19.45 38.27
CA PHE A 496 32.16 19.89 36.88
C PHE A 496 30.99 19.39 36.03
N GLU A 497 30.71 20.12 34.95
CA GLU A 497 29.79 19.67 33.92
C GLU A 497 30.36 18.47 33.15
N THR A 498 29.49 17.53 32.80
CA THR A 498 29.91 16.36 32.02
C THR A 498 30.19 16.76 30.58
N TRP A 499 31.39 16.48 30.10
CA TRP A 499 31.71 16.62 28.69
C TRP A 499 31.38 15.34 27.94
N SER A 500 30.79 15.45 26.75
CA SER A 500 30.51 14.30 25.88
C SER A 500 30.74 14.63 24.40
N ALA A 501 31.27 13.68 23.65
CA ALA A 501 31.36 13.77 22.19
C ALA A 501 31.29 12.39 21.52
N GLN A 502 30.92 12.39 20.25
CA GLN A 502 31.04 11.23 19.36
C GLN A 502 32.37 11.30 18.62
N VAL A 503 33.17 10.23 18.71
CA VAL A 503 34.48 10.16 18.06
C VAL A 503 34.57 8.88 17.25
N THR A 504 34.98 8.99 15.98
CA THR A 504 35.29 7.83 15.13
C THR A 504 36.81 7.70 14.99
N PRO A 505 37.44 6.67 15.60
CA PRO A 505 38.87 6.42 15.48
C PRO A 505 39.29 6.14 14.05
N LYS A 506 40.41 6.71 13.62
CA LYS A 506 40.98 6.53 12.28
C LYS A 506 42.15 5.52 12.32
N PRO A 507 42.03 4.34 11.68
CA PRO A 507 43.14 3.39 11.59
C PRO A 507 44.37 4.00 10.94
N GLY A 508 45.54 3.81 11.56
CA GLY A 508 46.82 4.32 11.04
C GLY A 508 47.09 5.81 11.27
N LEU A 509 46.11 6.59 11.75
CA LEU A 509 46.28 8.02 12.05
C LEU A 509 45.95 8.27 13.54
N PRO A 510 46.97 8.42 14.41
CA PRO A 510 46.75 8.75 15.82
C PRO A 510 45.96 10.06 15.96
N GLN A 511 44.92 10.05 16.78
CA GLN A 511 44.11 11.23 17.09
C GLN A 511 44.35 11.66 18.52
N ARG A 512 44.39 12.97 18.78
CA ARG A 512 44.47 13.54 20.13
C ARG A 512 43.26 14.43 20.37
N LEU A 513 42.64 14.28 21.53
CA LEU A 513 41.48 15.05 21.97
C LEU A 513 41.78 15.70 23.31
N GLU A 514 41.71 17.02 23.34
CA GLU A 514 41.90 17.81 24.55
C GLU A 514 40.54 18.17 25.13
N VAL A 515 40.32 17.83 26.40
CA VAL A 515 39.03 17.99 27.08
C VAL A 515 39.23 18.80 28.35
N ARG A 516 38.72 20.03 28.38
CA ARG A 516 38.70 20.84 29.60
C ARG A 516 37.31 20.82 30.19
N LEU A 517 37.16 20.23 31.38
CA LEU A 517 35.91 20.29 32.12
C LEU A 517 35.70 21.68 32.70
N LEU A 518 34.47 22.18 32.60
CA LEU A 518 34.07 23.47 33.14
C LEU A 518 33.29 23.26 34.44
N THR A 519 33.46 24.13 35.43
CA THR A 519 32.53 24.20 36.56
C THR A 519 31.16 24.69 36.05
N PRO A 520 30.05 24.47 36.78
CA PRO A 520 28.73 24.98 36.38
C PRO A 520 28.76 26.49 36.08
N GLN A 521 29.42 27.29 36.92
CA GLN A 521 29.57 28.72 36.69
C GLN A 521 30.36 29.04 35.41
N GLN A 522 31.47 28.34 35.15
CA GLN A 522 32.26 28.52 33.93
C GLN A 522 31.49 28.06 32.69
N ALA A 523 30.68 27.00 32.79
CA ALA A 523 29.84 26.52 31.72
C ALA A 523 28.76 27.53 31.35
N VAL A 524 28.14 28.17 32.35
CA VAL A 524 27.18 29.25 32.13
C VAL A 524 27.85 30.45 31.45
N ILE A 525 29.02 30.89 31.91
CA ILE A 525 29.77 31.98 31.25
C ILE A 525 30.15 31.60 29.81
N ALA A 526 30.64 30.39 29.58
CA ALA A 526 31.00 29.90 28.25
C ALA A 526 29.77 29.75 27.33
N ALA A 527 28.58 29.59 27.89
CA ALA A 527 27.32 29.55 27.15
C ALA A 527 26.81 30.95 26.77
N ILE A 528 27.30 32.03 27.39
CA ILE A 528 26.93 33.39 26.99
C ILE A 528 27.46 33.63 25.56
N PRO A 529 26.59 33.95 24.58
CA PRO A 529 27.01 34.16 23.22
C PRO A 529 28.05 35.27 23.11
N THR A 530 29.20 35.02 22.48
CA THR A 530 30.25 36.04 22.31
C THR A 530 29.82 37.19 21.39
N THR A 531 28.78 36.97 20.58
CA THR A 531 28.09 37.99 19.79
C THR A 531 26.60 37.72 19.77
N ILE A 532 25.81 38.77 19.67
CA ILE A 532 24.36 38.71 19.45
C ILE A 532 23.99 39.57 18.24
N LYS A 533 22.85 39.28 17.62
CA LYS A 533 22.28 40.12 16.57
C LYS A 533 20.92 40.65 16.98
N THR A 534 20.66 41.91 16.70
CA THR A 534 19.33 42.50 16.89
C THR A 534 18.38 42.03 15.80
N VAL A 535 17.07 42.23 16.00
CA VAL A 535 16.03 42.01 14.98
C VAL A 535 16.26 42.80 13.67
N GLN A 536 17.01 43.90 13.73
CA GLN A 536 17.36 44.71 12.56
C GLN A 536 18.68 44.29 11.88
N GLY A 537 19.36 43.30 12.45
CA GLY A 537 20.62 42.75 11.96
C GLY A 537 21.89 43.37 12.55
N GLN A 538 21.79 44.32 13.48
CA GLN A 538 22.96 44.92 14.15
C GLN A 538 23.67 43.85 14.97
N THR A 539 24.99 43.74 14.82
CA THR A 539 25.78 42.78 15.61
C THR A 539 26.37 43.48 16.82
N LEU A 540 26.23 42.89 18.01
CA LEU A 540 26.87 43.35 19.23
C LEU A 540 27.88 42.32 19.73
N ARG A 541 28.99 42.80 20.27
CA ARG A 541 30.08 42.00 20.86
C ARG A 541 29.96 41.97 22.37
N LEU A 542 30.10 40.78 22.94
CA LEU A 542 30.21 40.59 24.37
C LEU A 542 31.57 41.12 24.88
N ILE A 543 31.52 41.95 25.91
CA ILE A 543 32.67 42.59 26.53
C ILE A 543 32.81 42.09 27.97
N GLU A 544 34.02 41.62 28.28
CA GLU A 544 34.40 41.22 29.62
C GLU A 544 34.58 42.47 30.51
N PRO A 545 34.04 42.46 31.74
CA PRO A 545 34.25 43.53 32.72
C PRO A 545 35.71 43.61 33.16
N GLY A 546 36.13 44.75 33.69
CA GLY A 546 37.49 44.95 34.17
C GLY A 546 37.70 46.27 34.90
N GLU A 547 38.93 46.45 35.39
CA GLU A 547 39.35 47.67 36.07
C GLU A 547 40.26 48.52 35.19
N PHE A 548 40.02 49.83 35.17
CA PHE A 548 40.82 50.77 34.36
C PHE A 548 40.77 52.21 34.88
N MET A 549 41.54 53.07 34.22
CA MET A 549 41.58 54.51 34.50
C MET A 549 40.89 55.31 33.39
N LEU A 550 39.66 55.75 33.64
CA LEU A 550 38.95 56.65 32.74
C LEU A 550 39.63 58.03 32.73
N GLY A 551 39.76 58.66 31.55
CA GLY A 551 40.37 60.01 31.40
C GLY A 551 41.90 60.01 31.16
N ALA A 552 42.46 61.16 30.79
CA ALA A 552 43.84 61.25 30.31
C ALA A 552 44.87 61.62 31.40
N PRO A 553 46.12 61.11 31.34
CA PRO A 553 47.25 61.57 32.14
C PRO A 553 47.50 63.07 32.00
N ARG A 554 47.93 63.74 33.09
CA ARG A 554 48.14 65.20 33.12
C ARG A 554 49.09 65.74 32.04
N ARG A 555 50.06 64.94 31.59
CA ARG A 555 51.06 65.31 30.58
C ARG A 555 50.72 64.79 29.17
N GLU A 556 49.57 64.16 28.98
CA GLU A 556 49.14 63.71 27.65
C GLU A 556 48.89 64.93 26.75
N GLN A 557 49.60 65.00 25.62
CA GLN A 557 49.47 66.09 24.67
C GLN A 557 48.03 66.17 24.13
N GLY A 558 47.45 67.37 24.14
CA GLY A 558 46.09 67.61 23.67
C GLY A 558 45.01 67.42 24.74
N ARG A 559 45.37 66.97 25.96
CA ARG A 559 44.44 66.79 27.08
C ARG A 559 43.66 68.08 27.40
N ARG A 560 42.36 67.93 27.66
CA ARG A 560 41.49 69.00 28.17
C ARG A 560 41.27 68.93 29.69
N PRO A 561 40.86 70.05 30.34
CA PRO A 561 40.60 70.06 31.78
C PRO A 561 39.52 69.09 32.25
N ASN A 562 38.53 68.78 31.39
CA ASN A 562 37.42 67.87 31.66
C ASN A 562 37.80 66.37 31.57
N GLU A 563 39.06 66.04 31.28
CA GLU A 563 39.57 64.66 31.13
C GLU A 563 40.39 64.26 32.37
N VAL A 564 39.82 64.44 33.56
CA VAL A 564 40.45 64.05 34.83
C VAL A 564 40.42 62.53 34.97
N ARG A 565 41.52 61.93 35.46
CA ARG A 565 41.59 60.48 35.67
C ARG A 565 40.69 60.03 36.82
N LYS A 566 39.94 58.95 36.61
CA LYS A 566 39.07 58.29 37.60
C LYS A 566 39.29 56.78 37.58
N SER A 567 39.39 56.15 38.75
CA SER A 567 39.46 54.68 38.85
C SER A 567 38.07 54.10 38.68
N VAL A 568 37.90 53.17 37.74
CA VAL A 568 36.64 52.54 37.40
C VAL A 568 36.80 51.02 37.43
N GLN A 569 35.79 50.33 37.95
CA GLN A 569 35.62 48.89 37.84
C GLN A 569 34.25 48.62 37.22
N LEU A 570 34.25 48.00 36.04
CA LEU A 570 33.07 47.37 35.49
C LEU A 570 32.97 45.97 36.11
N THR A 571 31.78 45.55 36.54
CA THR A 571 31.57 44.21 37.15
C THR A 571 30.65 43.32 36.33
N ARG A 572 29.93 43.91 35.37
CA ARG A 572 28.93 43.22 34.56
C ARG A 572 29.39 43.07 33.13
N TRP A 573 29.16 41.88 32.57
CA TRP A 573 29.33 41.62 31.14
C TRP A 573 28.27 42.38 30.35
N PHE A 574 28.67 43.01 29.26
CA PHE A 574 27.76 43.78 28.42
C PHE A 574 28.05 43.55 26.94
N TYR A 575 27.03 43.72 26.13
CA TYR A 575 27.11 43.74 24.68
C TYR A 575 27.20 45.19 24.20
N ILE A 576 28.02 45.46 23.18
CA ILE A 576 28.08 46.75 22.49
C ILE A 576 28.09 46.58 20.98
N GLY A 577 27.42 47.48 20.26
CA GLY A 577 27.33 47.49 18.80
C GLY A 577 28.70 47.57 18.15
N LEU A 578 28.93 46.70 17.16
CA LEU A 578 30.17 46.70 16.38
C LEU A 578 30.34 47.98 15.56
N GLN A 579 29.24 48.59 15.14
CA GLN A 579 29.18 49.83 14.35
C GLN A 579 28.21 50.80 15.02
N GLU A 580 28.25 52.07 14.63
CA GLU A 580 27.18 53.02 14.93
C GLU A 580 25.86 52.60 14.28
N VAL A 581 24.75 53.06 14.83
CA VAL A 581 23.43 52.84 14.24
C VAL A 581 23.38 53.52 12.88
N SER A 582 22.93 52.80 11.87
CA SER A 582 22.85 53.31 10.49
C SER A 582 21.56 54.09 10.23
N ASN A 583 21.55 54.92 9.18
CA ASN A 583 20.34 55.61 8.74
C ASN A 583 19.20 54.66 8.40
N ARG A 584 19.50 53.51 7.78
CA ARG A 584 18.52 52.46 7.48
C ARG A 584 17.81 51.99 8.76
N GLU A 585 18.59 51.62 9.77
CA GLU A 585 18.08 51.08 11.03
C GLU A 585 17.28 52.12 11.81
N PHE A 586 17.76 53.36 11.86
CA PHE A 586 17.05 54.44 12.54
C PHE A 586 15.74 54.82 11.84
N ARG A 587 15.68 54.73 10.50
CA ARG A 587 14.45 54.99 9.74
C ARG A 587 13.36 53.96 9.97
N GLU A 588 13.71 52.72 10.35
CA GLU A 588 12.68 51.75 10.78
C GLU A 588 11.97 52.19 12.08
N PHE A 589 12.66 52.91 12.96
CA PHE A 589 12.06 53.55 14.13
C PHE A 589 11.34 54.85 13.78
N ARG A 590 11.98 55.72 12.98
CA ARG A 590 11.42 57.02 12.54
C ARG A 590 11.59 57.23 11.04
N PRO A 591 10.59 56.84 10.23
CA PRO A 591 10.69 56.86 8.76
C PRO A 591 10.95 58.24 8.15
N GLN A 592 10.55 59.32 8.84
CA GLN A 592 10.71 60.69 8.36
C GLN A 592 12.06 61.32 8.73
N HIS A 593 12.90 60.63 9.50
CA HIS A 593 14.19 61.17 9.88
C HIS A 593 15.15 61.24 8.69
N THR A 594 15.92 62.33 8.61
CA THR A 594 17.01 62.51 7.65
C THR A 594 18.23 63.09 8.34
N SER A 595 19.40 62.51 8.05
CA SER A 595 20.70 63.04 8.44
C SER A 595 21.11 64.29 7.65
N GLY A 596 20.37 64.62 6.59
CA GLY A 596 20.62 65.78 5.73
C GLY A 596 21.86 65.62 4.85
N ALA A 597 22.46 66.76 4.50
CA ALA A 597 23.65 66.82 3.66
C ALA A 597 24.53 68.01 4.06
N GLU A 598 25.83 67.92 3.82
CA GLU A 598 26.78 69.02 3.97
C GLU A 598 27.35 69.42 2.60
N LYS A 599 27.14 70.68 2.17
CA LYS A 599 27.60 71.19 0.86
C LYS A 599 27.37 70.19 -0.29
N TYR A 600 26.13 69.72 -0.42
CA TYR A 600 25.67 68.75 -1.44
C TYR A 600 26.22 67.32 -1.28
N ARG A 601 26.95 67.01 -0.20
CA ARG A 601 27.40 65.65 0.13
C ARG A 601 26.40 65.01 1.09
N GLU A 602 25.79 63.91 0.64
CA GLU A 602 24.71 63.19 1.32
C GLU A 602 25.21 62.55 2.63
N LEU A 603 24.41 62.68 3.70
CA LEU A 603 24.64 62.02 4.99
C LEU A 603 23.56 60.98 5.30
N ALA A 604 22.43 60.96 4.59
CA ALA A 604 21.27 60.11 4.88
C ALA A 604 21.28 58.75 4.18
N ALA A 605 22.37 58.40 3.48
CA ALA A 605 22.54 57.10 2.83
C ALA A 605 22.39 55.93 3.83
N ASP A 606 21.74 54.85 3.40
CA ASP A 606 21.30 53.73 4.26
C ASP A 606 22.38 53.16 5.18
N ASN A 607 23.59 52.94 4.65
CA ASN A 607 24.72 52.31 5.35
C ASN A 607 25.64 53.31 6.05
N HIS A 608 25.35 54.61 5.99
CA HIS A 608 26.06 55.63 6.76
C HIS A 608 25.48 55.72 8.18
N PRO A 609 26.27 56.14 9.17
CA PRO A 609 25.78 56.35 10.53
C PRO A 609 24.69 57.43 10.55
N VAL A 610 23.66 57.22 11.35
CA VAL A 610 22.61 58.22 11.54
C VAL A 610 23.14 59.39 12.37
N VAL A 611 22.87 60.62 11.92
CA VAL A 611 23.26 61.88 12.58
C VAL A 611 22.07 62.84 12.62
N MET A 612 22.25 64.08 13.09
CA MET A 612 21.16 65.06 13.21
C MET A 612 19.99 64.60 14.11
N LEU A 613 20.28 63.75 15.10
CA LEU A 613 19.34 63.32 16.14
C LEU A 613 19.79 63.77 17.52
N SER A 614 18.83 64.07 18.40
CA SER A 614 19.13 64.41 19.80
C SER A 614 19.43 63.16 20.63
N TRP A 615 20.03 63.34 21.81
CA TRP A 615 20.22 62.24 22.76
C TRP A 615 18.88 61.54 23.12
N GLU A 616 17.82 62.32 23.27
CA GLU A 616 16.47 61.81 23.57
C GLU A 616 15.94 60.90 22.44
N ASP A 617 16.30 61.18 21.19
CA ASP A 617 15.92 60.35 20.05
C ASP A 617 16.69 59.02 20.04
N ALA A 618 17.96 59.04 20.42
CA ALA A 618 18.79 57.85 20.56
C ALA A 618 18.31 56.95 21.71
N ALA A 619 17.97 57.53 22.87
CA ALA A 619 17.37 56.81 23.99
C ALA A 619 16.00 56.21 23.61
N ALA A 620 15.17 56.96 22.90
CA ALA A 620 13.88 56.47 22.39
C ALA A 620 14.04 55.29 21.43
N TYR A 621 15.02 55.35 20.52
CA TYR A 621 15.35 54.26 19.62
C TYR A 621 15.76 52.99 20.39
N CYS A 622 16.55 53.13 21.44
CA CYS A 622 16.97 52.01 22.28
C CYS A 622 15.78 51.32 22.98
N ASN A 623 14.83 52.08 23.52
CA ASN A 623 13.60 51.51 24.08
C ASN A 623 12.74 50.84 23.00
N TRP A 624 12.58 51.48 21.83
CA TRP A 624 11.84 50.89 20.71
C TRP A 624 12.46 49.56 20.26
N LEU A 625 13.79 49.47 20.20
CA LEU A 625 14.48 48.23 19.85
C LEU A 625 14.29 47.16 20.94
N SER A 626 14.24 47.58 22.21
CA SER A 626 13.93 46.71 23.35
C SER A 626 12.51 46.13 23.23
N ASP A 627 11.53 46.94 22.86
CA ASP A 627 10.15 46.48 22.61
C ASP A 627 10.07 45.43 21.50
N LYS A 628 10.85 45.61 20.43
CA LYS A 628 10.89 44.64 19.32
C LYS A 628 11.40 43.26 19.72
N GLU A 629 12.16 43.19 20.80
CA GLU A 629 12.75 41.95 21.31
C GLU A 629 12.16 41.49 22.65
N GLY A 630 11.09 42.15 23.13
CA GLY A 630 10.44 41.80 24.39
C GLY A 630 11.31 42.02 25.62
N LEU A 631 12.20 43.01 25.57
CA LEU A 631 13.12 43.35 26.66
C LEU A 631 12.58 44.50 27.50
N GLU A 632 12.94 44.52 28.78
CA GLU A 632 12.66 45.65 29.66
C GLU A 632 13.30 46.93 29.13
N HIS A 633 12.63 48.07 29.29
CA HIS A 633 13.19 49.36 28.88
C HIS A 633 14.39 49.74 29.74
N ALA A 634 15.39 50.37 29.12
CA ALA A 634 16.50 50.95 29.86
C ALA A 634 16.22 52.38 30.33
N TYR A 635 15.22 53.04 29.72
CA TYR A 635 14.83 54.41 30.05
C TYR A 635 13.33 54.54 30.30
N ILE A 636 12.94 55.49 31.15
CA ILE A 636 11.56 55.94 31.36
C ILE A 636 11.47 57.44 31.11
N LYS A 637 10.27 57.95 30.76
CA LYS A 637 10.06 59.39 30.59
C LYS A 637 9.61 60.04 31.91
N GLU A 638 10.40 60.97 32.41
CA GLU A 638 10.07 61.81 33.57
C GLU A 638 10.17 63.28 33.18
N GLY A 639 9.12 64.07 33.44
CA GLY A 639 9.11 65.50 33.09
C GLY A 639 9.35 65.79 31.60
N GLY A 640 9.01 64.84 30.72
CA GLY A 640 9.20 64.94 29.27
C GLY A 640 10.60 64.55 28.76
N LYS A 641 11.51 64.09 29.63
CA LYS A 641 12.87 63.64 29.27
C LYS A 641 13.08 62.19 29.63
N PHE A 642 13.93 61.49 28.88
CA PHE A 642 14.34 60.13 29.22
C PHE A 642 15.34 60.12 30.39
N VAL A 643 15.07 59.24 31.36
CA VAL A 643 15.91 58.98 32.53
C VAL A 643 16.16 57.48 32.60
N MET A 644 17.39 57.09 32.93
CA MET A 644 17.79 55.69 33.02
C MET A 644 17.09 54.99 34.19
N VAL A 645 16.62 53.76 33.96
CA VAL A 645 16.02 52.92 35.00
C VAL A 645 17.10 52.36 35.92
N GLU A 646 16.87 52.46 37.23
CA GLU A 646 17.74 51.86 38.26
C GLU A 646 16.97 50.81 39.09
N PRO A 647 17.54 49.59 39.28
CA PRO A 647 18.80 49.11 38.72
C PRO A 647 18.72 48.89 37.20
N LEU A 648 19.86 49.02 36.50
CA LEU A 648 19.91 48.86 35.05
C LEU A 648 19.38 47.49 34.60
N THR A 649 18.44 47.54 33.66
CA THR A 649 17.81 46.40 33.01
C THR A 649 18.74 45.74 31.98
N THR A 650 18.25 44.70 31.31
CA THR A 650 18.96 44.06 30.18
C THR A 650 18.54 44.62 28.82
N GLY A 651 17.72 45.68 28.78
CA GLY A 651 17.30 46.37 27.56
C GLY A 651 18.44 47.09 26.84
N TYR A 652 18.17 47.47 25.59
CA TYR A 652 19.08 48.30 24.81
C TYR A 652 19.15 49.71 25.38
N ARG A 653 20.35 50.27 25.33
CA ARG A 653 20.68 51.63 25.77
C ARG A 653 21.90 52.16 25.05
N LEU A 654 22.15 53.45 25.19
CA LEU A 654 23.48 54.02 24.98
C LEU A 654 24.51 53.41 25.96
N PRO A 655 25.77 53.22 25.54
CA PRO A 655 26.84 52.82 26.44
C PRO A 655 27.06 53.90 27.51
N THR A 656 27.54 53.50 28.69
CA THR A 656 28.07 54.48 29.65
C THR A 656 29.42 55.00 29.17
N GLU A 657 29.84 56.16 29.68
CA GLU A 657 31.15 56.73 29.35
C GLU A 657 32.28 55.78 29.71
N ALA A 658 32.12 55.06 30.82
CA ALA A 658 33.05 54.04 31.25
C ALA A 658 33.10 52.84 30.29
N GLU A 659 31.95 52.30 29.90
CA GLU A 659 31.88 51.17 28.97
C GLU A 659 32.48 51.53 27.61
N TRP A 660 32.14 52.71 27.08
CA TRP A 660 32.68 53.20 25.82
C TRP A 660 34.20 53.36 25.89
N ALA A 661 34.72 53.95 26.97
CA ALA A 661 36.17 54.10 27.14
C ALA A 661 36.88 52.77 27.36
N TRP A 662 36.25 51.80 28.02
CA TRP A 662 36.81 50.46 28.22
C TRP A 662 37.03 49.74 26.90
N VAL A 663 36.06 49.82 25.98
CA VAL A 663 36.20 49.19 24.67
C VAL A 663 37.14 49.96 23.76
N ALA A 664 36.99 51.29 23.67
CA ALA A 664 37.73 52.10 22.72
C ALA A 664 39.19 52.24 23.11
N ARG A 665 39.45 52.53 24.39
CA ARG A 665 40.78 52.92 24.87
C ARG A 665 41.59 51.76 25.40
N TYR A 666 40.94 50.75 25.96
CA TYR A 666 41.62 49.65 26.64
C TYR A 666 41.47 48.31 25.91
N ASN A 667 40.64 48.21 24.86
CA ASN A 667 40.33 46.95 24.18
C ASN A 667 40.00 45.81 25.16
N ALA A 668 39.22 46.12 26.19
CA ALA A 668 38.89 45.18 27.26
C ALA A 668 40.10 44.54 27.97
N GLY A 669 41.18 45.31 28.19
CA GLY A 669 42.36 44.88 28.95
C GLY A 669 43.67 44.80 28.16
N GLY A 670 43.64 45.11 26.86
CA GLY A 670 44.81 45.19 25.98
C GLY A 670 45.73 46.41 26.18
N GLY A 671 45.51 47.21 27.22
CA GLY A 671 46.34 48.38 27.57
C GLY A 671 45.79 49.73 27.11
N GLU A 672 46.20 50.80 27.78
CA GLU A 672 45.76 52.19 27.54
C GLU A 672 46.27 52.72 26.19
N ARG A 673 45.37 53.24 25.35
CA ARG A 673 45.71 53.89 24.07
C ARG A 673 45.39 55.38 24.06
N LYS A 674 46.20 56.17 23.36
CA LYS A 674 45.89 57.59 23.09
C LYS A 674 44.95 57.78 21.90
N TYR A 675 45.27 57.18 20.76
CA TYR A 675 44.49 57.20 19.51
C TYR A 675 44.05 55.77 19.12
N PRO A 676 43.07 55.61 18.21
CA PRO A 676 42.66 54.29 17.70
C PRO A 676 43.83 53.46 17.15
N TRP A 677 44.76 54.13 16.46
CA TRP A 677 45.94 53.55 15.81
C TRP A 677 47.20 53.54 16.69
N GLY A 678 47.14 53.99 17.96
CA GLY A 678 48.29 54.00 18.87
C GLY A 678 48.61 55.40 19.44
N GLU A 679 49.88 55.80 19.45
CA GLU A 679 50.36 56.98 20.20
C GLU A 679 50.77 58.19 19.33
N GLY A 680 51.12 57.96 18.06
CA GLY A 680 51.72 58.96 17.16
C GLY A 680 50.73 59.70 16.26
N MET A 681 51.13 60.89 15.79
CA MET A 681 50.50 61.61 14.69
C MET A 681 51.51 61.75 13.54
N PRO A 682 51.07 61.86 12.27
CA PRO A 682 49.69 61.80 11.79
C PRO A 682 49.07 60.39 11.88
N PRO A 683 47.76 60.22 11.64
CA PRO A 683 47.16 58.89 11.49
C PRO A 683 47.82 58.14 10.32
N PRO A 684 48.06 56.81 10.44
CA PRO A 684 48.47 55.99 9.31
C PRO A 684 47.33 55.84 8.31
N ASP A 685 47.62 55.36 7.10
CA ASP A 685 46.60 55.05 6.09
C ASP A 685 45.48 54.16 6.66
N ASP A 686 44.25 54.42 6.24
CA ASP A 686 43.03 53.73 6.69
C ASP A 686 42.73 53.81 8.21
N ALA A 687 43.34 54.72 8.96
CA ALA A 687 43.14 54.83 10.41
C ALA A 687 41.72 55.20 10.88
N GLY A 688 40.82 55.58 9.96
CA GLY A 688 39.47 56.03 10.25
C GLY A 688 39.07 57.23 9.41
N ASN A 689 37.83 57.68 9.56
CA ASN A 689 37.34 58.88 8.90
C ASN A 689 37.50 60.13 9.79
N TYR A 690 38.24 61.13 9.30
CA TYR A 690 38.59 62.35 10.00
C TYR A 690 38.47 63.58 9.08
N ALA A 691 38.58 64.79 9.63
CA ALA A 691 38.72 65.96 8.76
C ALA A 691 40.11 65.97 8.12
N ASP A 692 40.19 65.58 6.85
CA ASP A 692 41.44 65.32 6.15
C ASP A 692 41.52 66.03 4.79
N ALA A 693 42.46 65.66 3.92
CA ALA A 693 42.61 66.29 2.61
C ALA A 693 41.33 66.24 1.74
N SER A 694 40.50 65.20 1.84
CA SER A 694 39.23 65.10 1.11
C SER A 694 38.16 66.06 1.66
N ALA A 695 38.24 66.39 2.94
CA ALA A 695 37.29 67.25 3.64
C ALA A 695 37.60 68.75 3.53
N MET A 696 38.62 69.18 2.77
CA MET A 696 39.05 70.59 2.68
C MET A 696 37.92 71.57 2.31
N ASP A 697 36.96 71.13 1.50
CA ASP A 697 35.83 71.96 1.10
C ASP A 697 34.74 72.06 2.17
N VAL A 698 34.69 71.18 3.17
CA VAL A 698 33.58 71.09 4.17
C VAL A 698 34.04 71.25 5.62
N ALA A 699 35.34 71.11 5.90
CA ALA A 699 35.93 71.26 7.23
C ALA A 699 36.87 72.48 7.30
N THR A 700 36.89 73.16 8.45
CA THR A 700 37.72 74.36 8.66
C THR A 700 39.21 74.04 8.77
N ASN A 701 39.56 72.90 9.37
CA ASN A 701 40.94 72.45 9.55
C ASN A 701 41.03 70.99 9.14
N THR A 702 42.07 70.62 8.41
CA THR A 702 42.26 69.26 7.90
C THR A 702 43.65 68.70 8.22
N ILE A 703 43.75 67.37 8.30
CA ILE A 703 45.03 66.65 8.39
C ILE A 703 45.60 66.54 6.98
N GLY A 704 46.40 67.53 6.55
CA GLY A 704 46.84 67.61 5.15
C GLY A 704 47.68 66.42 4.64
N SER A 705 48.28 65.62 5.53
CA SER A 705 49.08 64.43 5.18
C SER A 705 48.26 63.13 5.17
N TYR A 706 46.96 63.19 5.41
CA TYR A 706 46.07 62.03 5.50
C TYR A 706 44.90 62.19 4.52
N ASN A 707 44.45 61.08 3.95
CA ASN A 707 43.33 61.03 3.01
C ASN A 707 42.62 59.67 3.08
N ASP A 708 41.44 59.65 3.69
CA ASP A 708 40.50 58.55 3.81
C ASP A 708 39.51 58.47 2.64
N SER A 709 39.54 59.44 1.72
CA SER A 709 38.64 59.58 0.56
C SER A 709 37.16 59.84 0.89
N TYR A 710 36.81 60.06 2.15
CA TYR A 710 35.46 60.35 2.62
C TYR A 710 35.37 61.78 3.17
N PRO A 711 34.95 62.74 2.34
CA PRO A 711 34.83 64.13 2.79
C PRO A 711 33.84 64.40 3.92
N VAL A 712 32.87 63.49 4.09
CA VAL A 712 31.85 63.49 5.14
C VAL A 712 31.81 62.09 5.74
N THR A 713 30.74 61.69 6.44
CA THR A 713 30.60 60.31 6.95
C THR A 713 30.92 59.25 5.88
N ALA A 714 31.54 58.16 6.31
CA ALA A 714 31.73 56.95 5.51
C ALA A 714 30.67 55.91 5.90
N PRO A 715 30.41 54.90 5.05
CA PRO A 715 29.65 53.73 5.47
C PRO A 715 30.24 53.11 6.76
N GLY A 716 29.37 52.67 7.67
CA GLY A 716 29.83 52.03 8.91
C GLY A 716 30.69 50.80 8.64
N GLY A 717 31.80 50.67 9.37
CA GLY A 717 32.74 49.56 9.22
C GLY A 717 33.64 49.61 7.99
N THR A 718 33.81 50.79 7.37
CA THR A 718 34.71 50.97 6.22
C THR A 718 36.18 50.77 6.59
N PHE A 719 36.59 51.22 7.79
CA PHE A 719 37.97 51.19 8.24
C PHE A 719 38.26 49.94 9.10
N PRO A 720 39.54 49.57 9.32
CA PRO A 720 39.89 48.42 10.13
C PRO A 720 39.31 48.51 11.55
N PRO A 721 38.76 47.41 12.10
CA PRO A 721 38.22 47.42 13.45
C PRO A 721 39.32 47.44 14.50
N SER A 722 38.95 47.79 15.72
CA SER A 722 39.75 47.51 16.92
C SER A 722 40.04 45.99 17.07
N PRO A 723 41.01 45.57 17.90
CA PRO A 723 41.22 44.16 18.25
C PRO A 723 39.97 43.42 18.78
N LEU A 724 38.95 44.15 19.24
CA LEU A 724 37.67 43.60 19.67
C LEU A 724 36.67 43.38 18.52
N GLY A 725 37.02 43.77 17.29
CA GLY A 725 36.14 43.74 16.13
C GLY A 725 35.18 44.93 16.03
N ILE A 726 35.35 45.95 16.88
CA ILE A 726 34.47 47.15 16.91
C ILE A 726 35.06 48.24 16.02
N TYR A 727 34.24 48.78 15.14
CA TYR A 727 34.58 49.76 14.12
C TYR A 727 34.33 51.19 14.59
N ASP A 728 35.05 52.13 13.98
CA ASP A 728 34.77 53.57 13.98
C ASP A 728 34.77 54.27 15.35
N LEU A 729 35.18 53.60 16.44
CA LEU A 729 35.25 54.19 17.81
C LEU A 729 36.09 55.47 17.91
N GLY A 730 36.92 55.74 16.91
CA GLY A 730 37.81 56.88 16.87
C GLY A 730 37.41 57.99 15.93
N GLY A 731 36.50 57.79 14.99
CA GLY A 731 36.27 58.64 13.82
C GLY A 731 34.90 58.39 13.19
N ASN A 732 34.69 58.79 11.94
CA ASN A 732 33.38 58.77 11.28
C ASN A 732 32.38 59.72 11.97
N VAL A 733 31.67 59.29 13.01
CA VAL A 733 30.81 60.18 13.82
C VAL A 733 31.16 60.08 15.29
N ALA A 734 31.09 61.21 15.98
CA ALA A 734 31.12 61.18 17.43
C ALA A 734 29.81 60.58 17.97
N GLU A 735 29.81 60.05 19.18
CA GLU A 735 28.72 59.22 19.66
C GLU A 735 28.10 59.78 20.93
N TRP A 736 26.76 59.84 20.94
CA TRP A 736 25.98 60.04 22.16
C TRP A 736 26.26 58.93 23.18
N ILE A 737 26.53 59.34 24.42
CA ILE A 737 26.74 58.47 25.56
C ILE A 737 25.62 58.68 26.57
N ASN A 738 25.28 57.64 27.33
CA ASN A 738 24.26 57.72 28.38
C ASN A 738 24.50 58.89 29.35
N ASP A 739 25.73 58.99 29.86
CA ASP A 739 26.13 59.90 30.93
C ASP A 739 25.78 61.37 30.65
N ARG A 740 25.29 62.04 31.69
CA ARG A 740 25.22 63.51 31.70
C ARG A 740 26.62 64.11 31.82
N TYR A 741 26.87 65.21 31.10
CA TYR A 741 28.17 65.85 31.09
C TYR A 741 28.45 66.62 32.39
N SER A 742 29.62 66.36 32.98
CA SER A 742 30.13 67.08 34.15
C SER A 742 31.67 67.17 34.12
N VAL A 743 32.17 68.31 34.62
CA VAL A 743 33.60 68.64 34.75
C VAL A 743 34.10 68.38 36.19
N ALA A 744 33.23 67.93 37.10
CA ALA A 744 33.59 67.74 38.50
C ALA A 744 34.82 66.84 38.68
N ALA A 745 35.75 67.29 39.53
CA ALA A 745 36.92 66.51 39.91
C ALA A 745 36.47 65.23 40.60
N GLY A 746 37.07 64.09 40.24
CA GLY A 746 36.77 62.81 40.88
C GLY A 746 37.09 62.86 42.37
N SER A 747 36.27 62.21 43.19
CA SER A 747 36.43 62.11 44.65
C SER A 747 37.64 61.28 45.10
N GLY A 748 38.40 60.71 44.16
CA GLY A 748 39.48 59.76 44.41
C GLY A 748 39.01 58.32 44.67
N ALA A 749 37.72 58.12 44.97
CA ALA A 749 37.14 56.79 45.16
C ALA A 749 37.05 56.01 43.83
N LYS A 750 37.15 54.68 43.93
CA LYS A 750 36.87 53.76 42.82
C LYS A 750 35.36 53.79 42.52
N LEU A 751 35.01 53.98 41.25
CA LEU A 751 33.63 53.96 40.77
C LEU A 751 33.29 52.56 40.26
N ILE A 752 32.20 51.98 40.75
CA ILE A 752 31.70 50.66 40.33
C ILE A 752 30.53 50.84 39.36
N ASP A 753 30.64 50.28 38.15
CA ASP A 753 29.64 50.38 37.06
C ASP A 753 29.01 51.79 36.92
N PRO A 754 29.81 52.87 36.78
CA PRO A 754 29.28 54.23 36.78
C PRO A 754 28.40 54.53 35.55
N VAL A 755 27.26 55.18 35.79
CA VAL A 755 26.31 55.64 34.76
C VAL A 755 26.30 57.17 34.56
N GLY A 756 27.23 57.86 35.20
CA GLY A 756 27.34 59.32 35.17
C GLY A 756 26.58 60.00 36.32
N PRO A 757 26.58 61.35 36.37
CA PRO A 757 25.89 62.11 37.40
C PRO A 757 24.37 62.13 37.17
N SER A 758 23.59 62.15 38.26
CA SER A 758 22.13 62.16 38.23
C SER A 758 21.53 63.46 37.66
N ALA A 759 22.29 64.57 37.65
CA ALA A 759 21.87 65.86 37.14
C ALA A 759 22.88 66.47 36.16
N GLY A 760 22.37 67.27 35.22
CA GLY A 760 23.17 67.93 34.19
C GLY A 760 22.33 68.32 32.97
N GLN A 761 22.68 69.43 32.33
CA GLN A 761 21.93 69.95 31.18
C GLN A 761 22.25 69.20 29.88
N TYR A 762 23.51 68.82 29.68
CA TYR A 762 24.03 68.22 28.45
C TYR A 762 24.39 66.76 28.68
N HIS A 763 24.45 65.97 27.61
CA HIS A 763 24.97 64.60 27.60
C HIS A 763 26.40 64.57 27.04
N VAL A 764 27.16 63.56 27.46
CA VAL A 764 28.53 63.33 26.99
C VAL A 764 28.50 62.88 25.53
N ILE A 765 29.46 63.39 24.74
CA ILE A 765 29.76 62.92 23.39
C ILE A 765 31.21 62.41 23.38
N ARG A 766 31.44 61.24 22.77
CA ARG A 766 32.75 60.56 22.72
C ARG A 766 33.15 60.21 21.29
N GLY A 767 34.42 59.90 21.09
CA GLY A 767 34.98 59.67 19.77
C GLY A 767 35.29 60.97 19.03
N SER A 768 35.95 60.82 17.87
CA SER A 768 36.12 61.91 16.91
C SER A 768 35.06 61.79 15.81
N SER A 769 35.08 62.71 14.85
CA SER A 769 34.22 62.67 13.68
C SER A 769 34.95 63.08 12.41
N TRP A 770 34.29 62.91 11.27
CA TRP A 770 34.72 63.39 9.95
C TRP A 770 34.96 64.91 9.89
N ARG A 771 34.56 65.67 10.93
CA ARG A 771 34.80 67.13 11.06
C ARG A 771 36.01 67.50 11.92
N GLN A 772 36.70 66.53 12.50
CA GLN A 772 37.71 66.77 13.53
C GLN A 772 39.09 66.32 13.07
N SER A 773 40.10 67.16 13.34
CA SER A 773 41.48 66.98 12.84
C SER A 773 42.56 67.31 13.87
N SER A 774 42.21 67.92 15.01
CA SER A 774 43.20 68.35 16.00
C SER A 774 43.67 67.20 16.88
N ILE A 775 44.93 67.25 17.33
CA ILE A 775 45.53 66.32 18.31
C ILE A 775 44.60 66.12 19.53
N SER A 776 43.95 67.19 20.00
CA SER A 776 43.03 67.10 21.14
C SER A 776 41.79 66.25 20.86
N GLN A 777 41.20 66.38 19.67
CA GLN A 777 39.92 65.77 19.29
C GLN A 777 40.04 64.31 18.88
N LEU A 778 41.13 63.95 18.20
CA LEU A 778 41.33 62.59 17.69
C LEU A 778 41.61 61.55 18.80
N ARG A 779 41.88 61.99 20.04
CA ARG A 779 42.20 61.09 21.15
C ARG A 779 40.96 60.36 21.62
N LEU A 780 41.15 59.10 22.00
CA LEU A 780 40.11 58.29 22.64
C LEU A 780 39.72 58.79 24.03
N ALA A 781 40.52 59.68 24.63
CA ALA A 781 40.18 60.37 25.88
C ALA A 781 39.36 61.65 25.66
N TYR A 782 39.18 62.12 24.43
CA TYR A 782 38.49 63.38 24.11
C TYR A 782 37.01 63.40 24.52
N ARG A 783 36.61 64.37 25.34
CA ARG A 783 35.23 64.53 25.81
C ARG A 783 34.62 65.81 25.26
N ASP A 784 33.47 65.67 24.60
CA ASP A 784 32.61 66.77 24.17
C ASP A 784 31.21 66.63 24.80
N PHE A 785 30.31 67.58 24.55
CA PHE A 785 28.96 67.57 25.11
C PHE A 785 27.94 68.26 24.20
N GLY A 786 26.67 67.93 24.39
CA GLY A 786 25.56 68.59 23.71
C GLY A 786 24.20 68.12 24.19
N ASP A 787 23.16 68.71 23.62
CA ASP A 787 21.74 68.38 23.82
C ASP A 787 20.93 68.31 22.51
N ARG A 788 21.46 68.87 21.42
CA ARG A 788 20.83 68.92 20.09
C ARG A 788 21.58 68.07 19.07
N GLY A 789 20.86 67.63 18.04
CA GLY A 789 21.45 66.92 16.92
C GLY A 789 22.50 67.75 16.17
N ARG A 790 23.55 67.06 15.70
CA ARG A 790 24.66 67.61 14.91
C ARG A 790 24.93 66.71 13.71
N LEU A 791 25.48 67.27 12.64
CA LEU A 791 25.84 66.55 11.40
C LEU A 791 26.99 65.56 11.58
N ASP A 792 27.65 65.57 12.74
CA ASP A 792 28.83 64.76 13.04
C ASP A 792 28.66 63.94 14.34
N VAL A 793 27.43 63.84 14.85
CA VAL A 793 27.11 63.09 16.08
C VAL A 793 26.00 62.09 15.82
N GLY A 794 26.35 60.80 15.95
CA GLY A 794 25.44 59.66 15.93
C GLY A 794 25.46 58.93 17.27
N PHE A 795 25.28 57.61 17.25
CA PHE A 795 25.34 56.78 18.45
C PHE A 795 25.49 55.29 18.13
N ARG A 796 25.89 54.50 19.11
CA ARG A 796 25.81 53.04 19.08
C ARG A 796 25.04 52.51 20.28
N ILE A 797 24.55 51.27 20.15
CA ILE A 797 23.77 50.61 21.19
C ILE A 797 24.62 49.69 22.05
N ALA A 798 24.22 49.52 23.30
CA ALA A 798 24.77 48.58 24.27
C ALA A 798 23.62 47.97 25.10
N ARG A 799 23.90 46.84 25.77
CA ARG A 799 22.99 46.25 26.77
C ARG A 799 23.74 45.29 27.67
N TYR A 800 23.28 45.05 28.88
CA TYR A 800 23.89 43.99 29.71
C TYR A 800 23.59 42.59 29.16
N ALA A 801 24.54 41.68 29.34
CA ALA A 801 24.26 40.26 29.22
C ALA A 801 23.24 39.84 30.30
N ALA A 802 22.44 38.82 30.02
CA ALA A 802 21.50 38.28 31.00
C ALA A 802 22.24 37.92 32.30
N LYS A 803 21.63 38.21 33.45
CA LYS A 803 22.18 37.77 34.74
C LYS A 803 22.20 36.24 34.73
N THR A 804 23.35 35.69 35.02
CA THR A 804 23.52 34.27 35.32
C THR A 804 23.21 34.12 36.81
N GLU A 805 22.03 33.60 37.14
CA GLU A 805 21.61 33.31 38.52
C GLU A 805 22.50 32.25 39.19
#